data_AF-A0A2I0TGD0-F1
#
_entry.id   AF-A0A2I0TGD0-F1
#
_cell.length_a   1.000
_cell.length_b   1.000
_cell.length_c   1.000
_cell.angle_alpha   90.00
_cell.angle_beta   90.00
_cell.angle_gamma   90.00
#
_symmetry.space_group_name_H-M   'P 1'
#
loop_
_entity.id
_entity.type
_entity.pdbx_description
1 polymer ?
#
loop_
_entity_poly.entity_id
_entity_poly.type
_entity_poly.pdbx_seq_one_letter_code
_entity_poly.pdbx_strand_id
1 'polypeptide(L)'
;MLFQEDKQTRLHPLSLSWVFGYNSSLGVHCLMDGEDRVLLYISSHTVVIHDTLGNRQYHLQTFNTVVGHFSQSIFHFNNSQALTCTSAGKLVVWDTVSPSTLSKELRVKPHSMKATKLVPVQKDSLTVLMVFESCIVTGDVKGQVKFYNGQLQFLTCYSHSEVGPIRSISFSKTPPDPPDASPACSISGIASSQPFIARNFILSTSDATVLHIATDRANVEKVMEEAKKAVNAVACHPRQALVAVGSHCGLLKVWDYQQTKYLVSRIFTEAGIQCLSYDPQGYFLAAGFTDGSVYILDAISLRSSCKEFKFSHGPVTHISFSHDSEYLAMADEKYSVTVYKRVLRKGSRCWEHLAGLHSHYKPIRSILFGVQLDSNEPRLLSLGEDRQLIEYDLNSSSKDHLVVLHKDRIEQVAVPLCLAWYPQLSTESFILTANNCYKMKLYNTTTKMCRKTLLGPTYGSPLEKIQILPTTNTTDPQKCYLAYITKDKVGLQILPVDGNPHKSAAFICHPDGVSDLATSYDGRYVFTAGGNDCTVMKWEVNLNALDAAASLGGEDLIPFYDLLDGGREGEFFRLAFNSNLIDMPELEDYFYYAQLRSHGIDTLETRQVSTHIPLEEIPSVMRAMGFYPSEEKIEDMINEVKFSEYVDTGEQVTKINLGDFIKLYINHRPAFGLSMKRIQRAFQVLGYDNENGDKVIDRGDLLLLLQCRVSLQKSFGLFLTHQSPNLAIAS
;
A
#
# COMPACT_ATOMS: atom_id res chain seq x y z
N MET A 1 17.27 -31.29 11.02
CA MET A 1 16.43 -30.79 12.14
C MET A 1 16.33 -29.26 12.04
N LEU A 2 15.57 -28.77 11.07
CA LEU A 2 15.28 -27.35 10.81
C LEU A 2 13.91 -27.46 10.12
N PHE A 3 12.74 -27.27 10.72
CA PHE A 3 12.25 -26.12 11.43
C PHE A 3 11.03 -26.59 12.22
N GLN A 4 11.00 -26.32 13.53
CA GLN A 4 9.78 -26.52 14.31
C GLN A 4 8.89 -25.30 14.06
N GLU A 5 7.70 -25.53 13.52
CA GLU A 5 6.67 -24.50 13.38
C GLU A 5 6.29 -24.05 14.80
N ASP A 6 6.79 -22.90 15.22
CA ASP A 6 6.28 -22.25 16.40
C ASP A 6 4.84 -21.85 16.08
N LYS A 7 3.89 -22.68 16.52
CA LYS A 7 2.46 -22.34 16.62
C LYS A 7 2.27 -21.23 17.66
N GLN A 8 3.04 -20.15 17.58
CA GLN A 8 2.74 -18.95 18.31
C GLN A 8 1.39 -18.46 17.80
N THR A 9 0.43 -18.38 18.71
CA THR A 9 -0.83 -17.69 18.52
C THR A 9 -0.53 -16.37 17.83
N ARG A 10 -1.08 -16.14 16.64
CA ARG A 10 -0.73 -14.98 15.82
C ARG A 10 -1.23 -13.72 16.52
N LEU A 11 -0.33 -13.00 17.18
CA LEU A 11 -0.64 -11.86 18.05
C LEU A 11 -1.01 -10.58 17.26
N HIS A 12 -0.80 -10.56 15.94
CA HIS A 12 -0.98 -9.37 15.12
C HIS A 12 -2.29 -9.37 14.32
N PRO A 13 -2.96 -8.21 14.15
CA PRO A 13 -4.15 -8.06 13.31
C PRO A 13 -4.01 -8.55 11.87
N LEU A 14 -2.82 -8.40 11.28
CA LEU A 14 -2.47 -8.95 9.97
C LEU A 14 -1.20 -9.77 10.12
N SER A 15 -1.20 -10.96 9.52
CA SER A 15 -0.03 -11.85 9.50
C SER A 15 0.27 -12.28 8.06
N LEU A 16 1.52 -12.13 7.63
CA LEU A 16 1.93 -12.58 6.30
C LEU A 16 1.84 -14.11 6.25
N SER A 17 0.97 -14.64 5.39
CA SER A 17 0.73 -16.08 5.26
C SER A 17 1.42 -16.67 4.04
N TRP A 18 1.45 -15.94 2.92
CA TRP A 18 2.01 -16.43 1.66
C TRP A 18 2.48 -15.28 0.79
N VAL A 19 3.45 -15.55 -0.09
CA VAL A 19 3.85 -14.61 -1.14
C VAL A 19 3.79 -15.31 -2.50
N PHE A 20 3.16 -14.65 -3.47
CA PHE A 20 3.12 -15.05 -4.87
C PHE A 20 4.04 -14.15 -5.68
N GLY A 21 4.68 -14.72 -6.69
CA GLY A 21 5.65 -13.99 -7.51
C GLY A 21 7.05 -13.97 -6.92
N TYR A 22 7.98 -13.51 -7.74
CA TYR A 22 9.41 -13.52 -7.48
C TYR A 22 10.00 -12.20 -7.93
N ASN A 23 10.76 -11.56 -7.04
CA ASN A 23 11.49 -10.36 -7.38
C ASN A 23 12.76 -10.74 -8.17
N SER A 24 12.72 -10.56 -9.48
CA SER A 24 13.83 -10.93 -10.38
C SER A 24 15.10 -10.09 -10.18
N SER A 25 15.00 -8.99 -9.43
CA SER A 25 16.18 -8.22 -9.03
C SER A 25 17.01 -8.94 -7.96
N LEU A 26 16.50 -9.98 -7.29
CA LEU A 26 17.17 -10.69 -6.20
C LEU A 26 17.47 -12.15 -6.56
N GLY A 27 18.51 -12.75 -5.98
CA GLY A 27 18.92 -14.12 -6.31
C GLY A 27 17.99 -15.20 -5.72
N VAL A 28 17.90 -16.35 -6.42
CA VAL A 28 17.31 -17.60 -5.90
C VAL A 28 18.43 -18.58 -5.52
N HIS A 29 18.30 -19.18 -4.35
CA HIS A 29 19.15 -20.24 -3.86
C HIS A 29 18.34 -21.54 -3.76
N CYS A 30 19.01 -22.69 -3.91
CA CYS A 30 18.42 -24.01 -3.74
C CYS A 30 19.16 -24.71 -2.60
N LEU A 31 18.40 -25.21 -1.64
CA LEU A 31 18.86 -26.04 -0.54
C LEU A 31 18.27 -27.43 -0.75
N MET A 32 19.12 -28.46 -0.79
CA MET A 32 18.65 -29.85 -0.83
C MET A 32 18.99 -30.52 0.51
N ASP A 33 18.03 -31.23 1.09
CA ASP A 33 18.23 -32.18 2.19
C ASP A 33 17.70 -33.55 1.71
N GLY A 34 18.58 -34.40 1.16
CA GLY A 34 18.18 -35.67 0.56
C GLY A 34 17.44 -35.53 -0.79
N GLU A 35 16.24 -36.11 -0.90
CA GLU A 35 15.39 -36.06 -2.11
C GLU A 35 14.49 -34.81 -2.18
N ASP A 36 14.30 -34.10 -1.06
CA ASP A 36 13.38 -32.97 -0.96
C ASP A 36 14.03 -31.65 -1.45
N ARG A 37 13.36 -31.00 -2.41
CA ARG A 37 13.84 -29.79 -3.08
C ARG A 37 13.24 -28.53 -2.45
N VAL A 38 14.09 -27.74 -1.79
CA VAL A 38 13.71 -26.48 -1.15
C VAL A 38 14.37 -25.29 -1.87
N LEU A 39 13.57 -24.34 -2.32
CA LEU A 39 14.02 -23.07 -2.91
C LEU A 39 14.04 -21.99 -1.83
N LEU A 40 15.11 -21.20 -1.77
CA LEU A 40 15.23 -20.02 -0.92
C LEU A 40 15.33 -18.80 -1.82
N TYR A 41 14.32 -17.94 -1.82
CA TYR A 41 14.30 -16.72 -2.64
C TYR A 41 13.81 -15.53 -1.85
N ILE A 42 14.14 -14.32 -2.32
CA ILE A 42 13.69 -13.08 -1.71
C ILE A 42 12.55 -12.54 -2.57
N SER A 43 11.38 -12.37 -1.95
CA SER A 43 10.20 -11.84 -2.63
C SER A 43 10.07 -10.32 -2.43
N SER A 44 10.59 -9.80 -1.31
CA SER A 44 10.64 -8.35 -1.04
C SER A 44 11.69 -8.01 0.03
N HIS A 45 11.27 -7.80 1.29
CA HIS A 45 12.10 -7.72 2.49
C HIS A 45 12.07 -9.04 3.30
N THR A 46 11.33 -10.05 2.82
CA THR A 46 11.23 -11.37 3.44
C THR A 46 11.95 -12.42 2.62
N VAL A 47 12.74 -13.26 3.30
CA VAL A 47 13.32 -14.47 2.71
C VAL A 47 12.28 -15.58 2.79
N VAL A 48 11.91 -16.12 1.64
CA VAL A 48 10.92 -17.19 1.49
C VAL A 48 11.66 -18.50 1.21
N ILE A 49 11.41 -19.50 2.05
CA ILE A 49 11.83 -20.88 1.85
C ILE A 49 10.62 -21.63 1.32
N HIS A 50 10.66 -22.08 0.06
CA HIS A 50 9.60 -22.79 -0.62
C HIS A 50 9.97 -24.25 -0.87
N ASP A 51 9.26 -25.17 -0.24
CA ASP A 51 9.30 -26.59 -0.59
C ASP A 51 8.44 -26.82 -1.83
N THR A 52 9.10 -27.21 -2.93
CA THR A 52 8.47 -27.40 -4.24
C THR A 52 7.65 -28.68 -4.33
N LEU A 53 7.96 -29.72 -3.53
CA LEU A 53 7.25 -30.99 -3.55
C LEU A 53 6.03 -30.94 -2.61
N GLY A 54 6.21 -30.37 -1.42
CA GLY A 54 5.14 -30.20 -0.43
C GLY A 54 4.26 -28.97 -0.65
N ASN A 55 4.63 -28.08 -1.57
CA ASN A 55 4.00 -26.77 -1.82
C ASN A 55 3.79 -25.96 -0.54
N ARG A 56 4.85 -25.86 0.29
CA ARG A 56 4.86 -25.10 1.55
C ARG A 56 5.81 -23.91 1.44
N GLN A 57 5.50 -22.82 2.14
CA GLN A 57 6.39 -21.67 2.27
C GLN A 57 6.65 -21.39 3.76
N TYR A 58 7.91 -21.12 4.08
CA TYR A 58 8.35 -20.65 5.39
C TYR A 58 8.97 -19.27 5.21
N HIS A 59 8.55 -18.31 6.04
CA HIS A 59 9.01 -16.93 6.00
C HIS A 59 10.05 -16.72 7.10
N LEU A 60 11.28 -16.36 6.72
CA LEU A 60 12.30 -15.94 7.67
C LEU A 60 12.23 -14.41 7.80
N GLN A 61 11.85 -13.95 8.99
CA GLN A 61 11.89 -12.53 9.32
C GLN A 61 13.33 -12.11 9.57
N THR A 62 13.92 -11.30 8.68
CA THR A 62 15.24 -10.70 8.91
C THR A 62 15.31 -9.25 8.42
N PHE A 63 15.74 -8.38 9.36
CA PHE A 63 16.22 -6.99 9.33
C PHE A 63 15.74 -5.97 8.27
N ASN A 64 15.39 -4.78 8.79
CA ASN A 64 14.90 -3.54 8.14
C ASN A 64 15.88 -2.82 7.17
N THR A 65 16.77 -3.52 6.46
CA THR A 65 17.73 -2.84 5.57
C THR A 65 17.82 -3.43 4.18
N VAL A 66 17.84 -2.53 3.19
CA VAL A 66 18.12 -2.82 1.78
C VAL A 66 19.58 -3.26 1.68
N VAL A 67 19.81 -4.52 1.30
CA VAL A 67 21.17 -5.01 1.03
C VAL A 67 21.57 -4.51 -0.36
N GLY A 68 22.37 -3.44 -0.38
CA GLY A 68 22.81 -2.75 -1.58
C GLY A 68 23.77 -3.54 -2.49
N HIS A 69 23.96 -3.00 -3.70
CA HIS A 69 24.65 -3.63 -4.82
C HIS A 69 26.19 -3.72 -4.66
N PHE A 70 26.69 -4.95 -4.62
CA PHE A 70 27.96 -5.38 -5.21
C PHE A 70 27.66 -6.45 -6.27
N SER A 71 28.46 -6.57 -7.34
CA SER A 71 28.23 -7.58 -8.40
C SER A 71 28.33 -9.01 -7.85
N GLN A 72 29.48 -9.37 -7.28
CA GLN A 72 29.72 -10.49 -6.34
C GLN A 72 31.23 -10.60 -6.11
N SER A 73 31.65 -10.92 -4.88
CA SER A 73 33.05 -11.21 -4.54
C SER A 73 33.12 -12.51 -3.75
N ILE A 74 34.07 -13.37 -4.08
CA ILE A 74 34.28 -14.66 -3.41
C ILE A 74 35.73 -14.77 -2.93
N PHE A 75 35.96 -15.54 -1.88
CA PHE A 75 37.29 -16.00 -1.52
C PHE A 75 37.66 -17.22 -2.36
N HIS A 76 38.91 -17.31 -2.77
CA HIS A 76 39.46 -18.50 -3.40
C HIS A 76 39.44 -19.66 -2.39
N PHE A 77 39.01 -20.85 -2.80
CA PHE A 77 38.79 -21.98 -1.87
C PHE A 77 40.07 -22.58 -1.28
N ASN A 78 41.22 -22.38 -1.92
CA ASN A 78 42.51 -22.91 -1.48
C ASN A 78 43.51 -21.86 -0.97
N ASN A 79 43.27 -20.55 -1.20
CA ASN A 79 44.26 -19.49 -0.96
C ASN A 79 43.61 -18.28 -0.27
N SER A 80 44.42 -17.40 0.35
CA SER A 80 43.95 -16.13 0.95
C SER A 80 43.58 -15.04 -0.07
N GLN A 81 43.34 -15.42 -1.32
CA GLN A 81 42.99 -14.52 -2.41
C GLN A 81 41.48 -14.30 -2.47
N ALA A 82 41.06 -13.10 -2.89
CA ALA A 82 39.66 -12.83 -3.23
C ALA A 82 39.52 -12.56 -4.74
N LEU A 83 38.36 -12.90 -5.30
CA LEU A 83 38.02 -12.67 -6.69
C LEU A 83 36.80 -11.76 -6.76
N THR A 84 36.87 -10.72 -7.59
CA THR A 84 35.74 -9.81 -7.84
C THR A 84 35.46 -9.73 -9.34
N CYS A 85 34.20 -9.87 -9.72
CA CYS A 85 33.79 -9.76 -11.12
C CYS A 85 33.49 -8.30 -11.54
N THR A 86 33.86 -7.98 -12.77
CA THR A 86 33.58 -6.68 -13.41
C THR A 86 32.52 -6.82 -14.49
N SER A 87 31.76 -5.75 -14.73
CA SER A 87 30.77 -5.67 -15.81
C SER A 87 31.36 -5.77 -17.23
N ALA A 88 32.68 -5.76 -17.38
CA ALA A 88 33.40 -5.93 -18.64
C ALA A 88 33.88 -7.38 -18.89
N GLY A 89 33.40 -8.36 -18.12
CA GLY A 89 33.75 -9.78 -18.32
C GLY A 89 35.11 -10.19 -17.74
N LYS A 90 35.72 -9.34 -16.90
CA LYS A 90 37.04 -9.56 -16.29
C LYS A 90 36.92 -9.88 -14.80
N LEU A 91 37.82 -10.72 -14.29
CA LEU A 91 38.00 -10.99 -12.86
C LEU A 91 39.21 -10.21 -12.33
N VAL A 92 39.02 -9.51 -11.22
CA VAL A 92 40.11 -8.92 -10.44
C VAL A 92 40.49 -9.90 -9.34
N VAL A 93 41.76 -10.27 -9.29
CA VAL A 93 42.35 -11.10 -8.22
C VAL A 93 42.97 -10.16 -7.19
N TRP A 94 42.55 -10.31 -5.95
CA TRP A 94 43.03 -9.60 -4.78
C TRP A 94 43.89 -10.54 -3.96
N ASP A 95 45.07 -10.07 -3.55
CA ASP A 95 45.95 -10.83 -2.67
C ASP A 95 46.14 -10.11 -1.34
N THR A 96 46.30 -10.90 -0.28
CA THR A 96 46.61 -10.42 1.06
C THR A 96 48.07 -10.01 1.12
N VAL A 97 48.34 -8.72 1.36
CA VAL A 97 49.70 -8.26 1.61
C VAL A 97 50.08 -8.63 3.04
N SER A 98 50.86 -9.69 3.21
CA SER A 98 51.55 -9.96 4.47
C SER A 98 52.74 -8.99 4.59
N PRO A 99 52.86 -8.20 5.67
CA PRO A 99 54.03 -7.36 5.86
C PRO A 99 55.24 -8.26 6.11
N SER A 100 56.14 -8.33 5.14
CA SER A 100 57.42 -9.02 5.27
C SER A 100 58.38 -8.17 6.10
N THR A 101 58.28 -8.22 7.45
CA THR A 101 59.37 -8.08 8.44
C THR A 101 58.82 -7.97 9.87
N LEU A 102 59.45 -8.69 10.81
CA LEU A 102 59.13 -8.71 12.25
C LEU A 102 59.15 -7.31 12.89
N SER A 103 58.07 -6.97 13.60
CA SER A 103 58.15 -6.32 14.92
C SER A 103 56.92 -6.68 15.74
N LYS A 104 57.14 -7.28 16.91
CA LYS A 104 56.12 -7.42 17.96
C LYS A 104 55.92 -6.02 18.55
N GLU A 105 54.65 -5.67 18.79
CA GLU A 105 54.15 -4.40 19.34
C GLU A 105 53.71 -3.36 18.29
N LEU A 106 52.46 -3.50 17.84
CA LEU A 106 51.44 -2.44 17.72
C LEU A 106 50.19 -3.06 17.03
N ARG A 107 49.00 -2.72 17.53
CA ARG A 107 47.70 -3.28 17.12
C ARG A 107 47.54 -3.29 15.59
N VAL A 108 47.43 -4.48 15.01
CA VAL A 108 47.29 -4.73 13.56
C VAL A 108 45.93 -4.21 13.09
N LYS A 109 45.93 -3.24 12.17
CA LYS A 109 44.76 -2.86 11.37
C LYS A 109 44.34 -4.04 10.47
N PRO A 110 43.05 -4.22 10.14
CA PRO A 110 42.60 -5.32 9.32
C PRO A 110 43.32 -5.36 7.96
N HIS A 111 43.64 -6.57 7.51
CA HIS A 111 44.45 -6.91 6.33
C HIS A 111 44.24 -5.99 5.13
N SER A 112 45.28 -5.28 4.66
CA SER A 112 45.20 -4.53 3.40
C SER A 112 45.31 -5.52 2.22
N MET A 113 44.25 -5.68 1.44
CA MET A 113 44.27 -6.40 0.17
C MET A 113 44.73 -5.47 -0.96
N LYS A 114 45.57 -5.96 -1.88
CA LYS A 114 45.94 -5.25 -3.12
C LYS A 114 45.48 -6.05 -4.33
N ALA A 115 44.97 -5.36 -5.35
CA ALA A 115 44.68 -5.97 -6.63
C ALA A 115 46.00 -6.39 -7.31
N THR A 116 46.18 -7.68 -7.56
CA THR A 116 47.42 -8.24 -8.11
C THR A 116 47.28 -8.58 -9.60
N LYS A 117 46.09 -9.00 -10.05
CA LYS A 117 45.88 -9.43 -11.43
C LYS A 117 44.49 -9.08 -11.94
N LEU A 118 44.41 -8.66 -13.20
CA LEU A 118 43.17 -8.52 -13.95
C LEU A 118 43.14 -9.60 -15.04
N VAL A 119 42.24 -10.57 -14.92
CA VAL A 119 42.13 -11.71 -15.84
C VAL A 119 40.88 -11.52 -16.71
N PRO A 120 41.01 -11.37 -18.04
CA PRO A 120 39.85 -11.41 -18.93
C PRO A 120 39.37 -12.85 -19.04
N VAL A 121 38.14 -13.11 -18.58
CA VAL A 121 37.59 -14.48 -18.52
C VAL A 121 36.53 -14.69 -19.59
N GLN A 122 35.70 -13.68 -19.85
CA GLN A 122 34.68 -13.69 -20.88
C GLN A 122 34.59 -12.33 -21.60
N LYS A 123 34.00 -12.31 -22.81
CA LYS A 123 33.73 -11.06 -23.55
C LYS A 123 32.50 -10.31 -23.02
N ASP A 124 31.54 -11.06 -22.48
CA ASP A 124 30.25 -10.56 -22.02
C ASP A 124 30.28 -10.29 -20.50
N SER A 125 29.40 -9.41 -20.03
CA SER A 125 29.34 -9.00 -18.62
C SER A 125 29.02 -10.19 -17.72
N LEU A 126 29.82 -10.36 -16.66
CA LEU A 126 29.60 -11.38 -15.65
C LEU A 126 28.58 -10.88 -14.62
N THR A 127 27.55 -11.68 -14.37
CA THR A 127 26.47 -11.37 -13.42
C THR A 127 26.56 -12.19 -12.15
N VAL A 128 27.11 -13.42 -12.22
CA VAL A 128 27.25 -14.34 -11.09
C VAL A 128 28.70 -14.83 -11.00
N LEU A 129 29.23 -14.89 -9.78
CA LEU A 129 30.52 -15.48 -9.45
C LEU A 129 30.40 -16.28 -8.14
N MET A 130 30.62 -17.59 -8.19
CA MET A 130 30.56 -18.45 -7.02
C MET A 130 31.64 -19.53 -7.02
N VAL A 131 31.92 -20.09 -5.84
CA VAL A 131 32.71 -21.32 -5.71
C VAL A 131 31.76 -22.48 -5.52
N PHE A 132 31.95 -23.54 -6.29
CA PHE A 132 31.31 -24.83 -6.08
C PHE A 132 32.38 -25.92 -6.00
N GLU A 133 32.46 -26.60 -4.86
CA GLU A 133 33.53 -27.55 -4.53
C GLU A 133 34.94 -26.93 -4.72
N SER A 134 35.63 -27.32 -5.79
CA SER A 134 36.96 -26.81 -6.19
C SER A 134 36.94 -26.15 -7.57
N CYS A 135 35.79 -25.62 -7.98
CA CYS A 135 35.60 -24.92 -9.23
C CYS A 135 35.08 -23.50 -9.01
N ILE A 136 35.55 -22.57 -9.83
CA ILE A 136 35.00 -21.22 -9.93
C ILE A 136 33.93 -21.25 -11.02
N VAL A 137 32.72 -20.85 -10.67
CA VAL A 137 31.56 -20.82 -11.57
C VAL A 137 31.20 -19.38 -11.87
N THR A 138 30.99 -19.08 -13.14
CA THR A 138 30.56 -17.75 -13.59
C THR A 138 29.31 -17.84 -14.44
N GLY A 139 28.36 -16.92 -14.23
CA GLY A 139 27.20 -16.70 -15.10
C GLY A 139 27.30 -15.35 -15.82
N ASP A 140 26.82 -15.27 -17.06
CA ASP A 140 26.83 -14.06 -17.88
C ASP A 140 25.43 -13.53 -18.27
N VAL A 141 25.42 -12.35 -18.89
CA VAL A 141 24.21 -11.69 -19.41
C VAL A 141 23.57 -12.40 -20.62
N LYS A 142 24.24 -13.39 -21.23
CA LYS A 142 23.72 -14.16 -22.38
C LYS A 142 23.23 -15.55 -21.99
N GLY A 143 23.10 -15.84 -20.70
CA GLY A 143 22.62 -17.13 -20.23
C GLY A 143 23.68 -18.24 -20.23
N GLN A 144 24.98 -17.90 -20.32
CA GLN A 144 26.05 -18.89 -20.28
C GLN A 144 26.57 -19.08 -18.85
N VAL A 145 26.66 -20.34 -18.43
CA VAL A 145 27.32 -20.76 -17.19
C VAL A 145 28.65 -21.43 -17.54
N LYS A 146 29.77 -20.89 -17.07
CA LYS A 146 31.11 -21.46 -17.30
C LYS A 146 31.75 -21.89 -15.99
N PHE A 147 32.45 -23.01 -16.04
CA PHE A 147 33.21 -23.59 -14.94
C PHE A 147 34.71 -23.47 -15.22
N TYR A 148 35.46 -23.09 -14.18
CA TYR A 148 36.91 -22.95 -14.21
C TYR A 148 37.53 -23.71 -13.05
N ASN A 149 38.76 -24.20 -13.21
CA ASN A 149 39.53 -24.74 -12.09
C ASN A 149 40.11 -23.61 -11.21
N GLY A 150 40.76 -23.96 -10.10
CA GLY A 150 41.40 -22.97 -9.19
C GLY A 150 42.52 -22.13 -9.82
N GLN A 151 43.00 -22.49 -11.02
CA GLN A 151 43.95 -21.68 -11.79
C GLN A 151 43.27 -20.82 -12.87
N LEU A 152 41.94 -20.72 -12.83
CA LEU A 152 41.10 -20.01 -13.83
C LEU A 152 41.19 -20.59 -15.25
N GLN A 153 41.55 -21.86 -15.40
CA GLN A 153 41.48 -22.55 -16.69
C GLN A 153 40.07 -23.08 -16.94
N PHE A 154 39.60 -22.93 -18.17
CA PHE A 154 38.25 -23.32 -18.58
C PHE A 154 38.06 -24.84 -18.52
N LEU A 155 36.96 -25.29 -17.90
CA LEU A 155 36.59 -26.70 -17.78
C LEU A 155 35.40 -27.05 -18.69
N THR A 156 34.26 -26.38 -18.52
CA THR A 156 33.04 -26.66 -19.28
C THR A 156 32.11 -25.43 -19.32
N CYS A 157 31.24 -25.38 -20.33
CA CYS A 157 30.23 -24.34 -20.50
C CYS A 157 28.85 -24.98 -20.68
N TYR A 158 27.84 -24.39 -20.04
CA TYR A 158 26.42 -24.61 -20.31
C TYR A 158 25.89 -23.35 -20.96
N SER A 159 25.31 -23.50 -22.14
CA SER A 159 24.68 -22.40 -22.87
C SER A 159 23.48 -22.95 -23.58
N HIS A 160 22.32 -22.36 -23.34
CA HIS A 160 21.09 -22.71 -24.04
C HIS A 160 20.46 -21.42 -24.58
N SER A 161 20.01 -21.46 -25.83
CA SER A 161 19.54 -20.28 -26.57
C SER A 161 18.31 -19.59 -25.96
N GLU A 162 17.62 -20.25 -25.03
CA GLU A 162 16.40 -19.76 -24.39
C GLU A 162 16.66 -19.13 -23.01
N VAL A 163 17.90 -19.21 -22.52
CA VAL A 163 18.27 -18.71 -21.20
C VAL A 163 18.71 -17.26 -21.31
N GLY A 164 17.97 -16.37 -20.65
CA GLY A 164 18.30 -14.95 -20.55
C GLY A 164 19.45 -14.66 -19.57
N PRO A 165 19.69 -13.38 -19.24
CA PRO A 165 20.73 -12.99 -18.31
C PRO A 165 20.61 -13.73 -16.97
N ILE A 166 21.69 -14.36 -16.51
CA ILE A 166 21.68 -15.16 -15.28
C ILE A 166 21.74 -14.22 -14.07
N ARG A 167 20.89 -14.46 -13.07
CA ARG A 167 20.86 -13.67 -11.83
C ARG A 167 21.45 -14.41 -10.64
N SER A 168 21.15 -15.69 -10.50
CA SER A 168 21.80 -16.55 -9.51
C SER A 168 21.92 -17.98 -10.02
N ILE A 169 22.87 -18.71 -9.42
CA ILE A 169 23.10 -20.13 -9.66
C ILE A 169 23.18 -20.78 -8.29
N SER A 170 22.54 -21.93 -8.13
CA SER A 170 22.63 -22.72 -6.92
C SER A 170 22.80 -24.19 -7.23
N PHE A 171 23.70 -24.84 -6.50
CA PHE A 171 23.99 -26.25 -6.63
C PHE A 171 23.49 -27.00 -5.39
N SER A 172 23.05 -28.23 -5.57
CA SER A 172 22.90 -29.15 -4.45
C SER A 172 24.25 -29.48 -3.83
N LYS A 173 24.32 -29.53 -2.50
CA LYS A 173 25.44 -30.17 -1.79
C LYS A 173 25.14 -31.65 -1.60
N THR A 174 26.10 -32.51 -1.88
CA THR A 174 26.05 -33.91 -1.44
C THR A 174 26.39 -33.97 0.06
N PRO A 175 25.80 -34.91 0.82
CA PRO A 175 26.38 -35.28 2.11
C PRO A 175 27.78 -35.87 1.86
N PRO A 176 28.75 -35.66 2.79
CA PRO A 176 30.03 -36.33 2.69
C PRO A 176 29.82 -37.85 2.74
N ASP A 177 30.52 -38.58 1.88
CA ASP A 177 30.51 -40.05 1.91
C ASP A 177 30.90 -40.54 3.33
N PRO A 178 30.31 -41.66 3.81
CA PRO A 178 30.71 -42.25 5.09
C PRO A 178 32.22 -42.56 5.09
N PRO A 179 32.88 -42.49 6.26
CA PRO A 179 34.34 -42.54 6.37
C PRO A 179 35.00 -43.82 5.81
N ASP A 180 34.22 -44.86 5.53
CA ASP A 180 34.68 -46.15 5.00
C ASP A 180 34.47 -46.34 3.50
N ALA A 181 33.87 -45.36 2.81
CA ALA A 181 33.84 -45.33 1.35
C ALA A 181 35.10 -44.61 0.83
N SER A 182 35.86 -45.28 -0.04
CA SER A 182 36.93 -44.63 -0.80
C SER A 182 36.39 -43.36 -1.46
N PRO A 183 37.05 -42.20 -1.32
CA PRO A 183 36.51 -40.94 -1.81
C PRO A 183 36.23 -41.07 -3.30
N ALA A 184 34.96 -41.11 -3.67
CA ALA A 184 34.58 -40.97 -5.06
C ALA A 184 34.87 -39.52 -5.44
N CYS A 185 36.06 -39.30 -6.00
CA CYS A 185 36.66 -38.02 -6.40
C CYS A 185 37.32 -37.18 -5.29
N SER A 186 38.50 -37.60 -4.84
CA SER A 186 39.56 -36.64 -4.51
C SER A 186 40.13 -36.05 -5.81
N ILE A 187 39.94 -34.75 -6.02
CA ILE A 187 40.42 -34.01 -7.20
C ILE A 187 41.94 -33.78 -7.10
N SER A 188 42.73 -34.85 -7.22
CA SER A 188 44.20 -34.78 -7.31
C SER A 188 44.74 -35.51 -8.53
N GLY A 189 43.97 -35.56 -9.62
CA GLY A 189 44.40 -36.16 -10.88
C GLY A 189 43.28 -36.22 -11.91
N ILE A 190 42.89 -35.07 -12.48
CA ILE A 190 42.02 -35.07 -13.66
C ILE A 190 42.89 -35.44 -14.87
N ALA A 191 42.84 -36.71 -15.28
CA ALA A 191 43.13 -37.09 -16.65
C ALA A 191 42.03 -36.52 -17.56
N SER A 192 42.41 -35.96 -18.71
CA SER A 192 41.62 -35.08 -19.58
C SER A 192 40.40 -35.71 -20.31
N SER A 193 39.64 -36.62 -19.71
CA SER A 193 38.53 -37.28 -20.41
C SER A 193 37.31 -37.67 -19.57
N GLN A 194 37.20 -37.32 -18.28
CA GLN A 194 35.95 -37.54 -17.55
C GLN A 194 34.98 -36.35 -17.68
N PRO A 195 33.70 -36.58 -18.02
CA PRO A 195 32.71 -35.51 -18.08
C PRO A 195 32.43 -34.98 -16.67
N PHE A 196 32.65 -33.68 -16.47
CA PHE A 196 32.24 -32.97 -15.25
C PHE A 196 30.71 -33.00 -15.12
N ILE A 197 30.17 -33.71 -14.12
CA ILE A 197 28.73 -33.83 -13.88
C ILE A 197 28.36 -32.99 -12.66
N ALA A 198 27.81 -31.79 -12.87
CA ALA A 198 27.11 -31.06 -11.82
C ALA A 198 25.70 -31.63 -11.72
N ARG A 199 25.35 -32.27 -10.58
CA ARG A 199 24.02 -32.83 -10.38
C ARG A 199 23.05 -31.78 -9.85
N ASN A 200 21.89 -31.67 -10.51
CA ASN A 200 20.72 -30.88 -10.10
C ASN A 200 21.07 -29.46 -9.65
N PHE A 201 21.33 -28.57 -10.62
CA PHE A 201 21.56 -27.16 -10.32
C PHE A 201 20.49 -26.27 -10.96
N ILE A 202 20.14 -25.22 -10.22
CA ILE A 202 19.07 -24.29 -10.57
C ILE A 202 19.71 -22.96 -10.90
N LEU A 203 19.22 -22.33 -11.97
CA LEU A 203 19.55 -20.97 -12.32
C LEU A 203 18.28 -20.11 -12.26
N SER A 204 18.40 -18.89 -11.74
CA SER A 204 17.39 -17.86 -11.96
C SER A 204 17.87 -16.86 -12.99
N THR A 205 16.96 -16.37 -13.82
CA THR A 205 17.24 -15.32 -14.79
C THR A 205 16.69 -13.98 -14.31
N SER A 206 17.18 -12.89 -14.90
CA SER A 206 16.60 -11.55 -14.71
C SER A 206 15.15 -11.44 -15.19
N ASP A 207 14.70 -12.39 -16.01
CA ASP A 207 13.39 -12.47 -16.63
C ASP A 207 12.36 -13.20 -15.76
N ALA A 208 12.59 -13.27 -14.45
CA ALA A 208 11.72 -13.94 -13.48
C ALA A 208 11.46 -15.43 -13.80
N THR A 209 12.39 -16.09 -14.49
CA THR A 209 12.31 -17.53 -14.77
C THR A 209 13.34 -18.30 -13.95
N VAL A 210 12.90 -19.40 -13.33
CA VAL A 210 13.78 -20.34 -12.65
C VAL A 210 13.84 -21.62 -13.49
N LEU A 211 15.06 -22.01 -13.87
CA LEU A 211 15.31 -23.19 -14.70
C LEU A 211 16.14 -24.21 -13.92
N HIS A 212 15.82 -25.48 -14.09
CA HIS A 212 16.59 -26.61 -13.59
C HIS A 212 17.37 -27.21 -14.76
N ILE A 213 18.68 -27.41 -14.56
CA ILE A 213 19.55 -28.05 -15.54
C ILE A 213 19.85 -29.47 -15.05
N ALA A 214 19.37 -30.46 -15.81
CA ALA A 214 19.62 -31.86 -15.53
C ALA A 214 21.09 -32.26 -15.83
N THR A 215 21.51 -33.37 -15.22
CA THR A 215 22.88 -33.91 -15.31
C THR A 215 23.37 -34.25 -16.71
N ASP A 216 22.45 -34.44 -17.65
CA ASP A 216 22.72 -34.82 -19.04
C ASP A 216 23.12 -33.64 -19.95
N ARG A 217 23.21 -32.42 -19.39
CA ARG A 217 23.59 -31.17 -20.08
C ARG A 217 22.66 -30.72 -21.23
N ALA A 218 21.64 -31.50 -21.55
CA ALA A 218 20.76 -31.26 -22.69
C ALA A 218 19.36 -30.77 -22.26
N ASN A 219 18.89 -31.20 -21.08
CA ASN A 219 17.54 -30.88 -20.63
C ASN A 219 17.53 -29.69 -19.66
N VAL A 220 16.98 -28.58 -20.15
CA VAL A 220 16.64 -27.39 -19.34
C VAL A 220 15.15 -27.41 -19.08
N GLU A 221 14.76 -27.64 -17.82
CA GLU A 221 13.36 -27.65 -17.41
C GLU A 221 13.01 -26.32 -16.76
N LYS A 222 11.95 -25.67 -17.24
CA LYS A 222 11.42 -24.46 -16.60
C LYS A 222 10.63 -24.84 -15.36
N VAL A 223 11.17 -24.51 -14.19
CA VAL A 223 10.54 -24.81 -12.89
C VAL A 223 9.51 -23.75 -12.53
N MET A 224 9.83 -22.47 -12.81
CA MET A 224 8.97 -21.35 -12.47
C MET A 224 9.11 -20.23 -13.49
N GLU A 225 7.99 -19.58 -13.82
CA GLU A 225 7.93 -18.36 -14.65
C GLU A 225 7.00 -17.37 -13.98
N GLU A 226 7.53 -16.28 -13.45
CA GLU A 226 6.75 -15.23 -12.79
C GLU A 226 6.72 -13.93 -13.59
N ALA A 227 6.02 -12.93 -13.05
CA ALA A 227 5.88 -11.62 -13.67
C ALA A 227 7.25 -10.95 -13.87
N LYS A 228 7.55 -10.55 -15.11
CA LYS A 228 8.82 -9.88 -15.48
C LYS A 228 8.83 -8.39 -15.17
N LYS A 229 7.65 -7.83 -14.94
CA LYS A 229 7.42 -6.39 -14.72
C LYS A 229 6.37 -6.22 -13.63
N ALA A 230 6.17 -4.96 -13.27
CA ALA A 230 5.33 -4.56 -12.16
C ALA A 230 3.98 -5.28 -12.14
N VAL A 231 3.58 -5.78 -10.97
CA VAL A 231 2.28 -6.39 -10.74
C VAL A 231 1.35 -5.31 -10.22
N ASN A 232 0.44 -4.85 -11.06
CA ASN A 232 -0.40 -3.68 -10.80
C ASN A 232 -1.84 -4.04 -10.42
N ALA A 233 -2.26 -5.28 -10.65
CA ALA A 233 -3.66 -5.65 -10.49
C ALA A 233 -3.81 -6.95 -9.72
N VAL A 234 -4.68 -6.95 -8.71
CA VAL A 234 -5.08 -8.14 -7.97
C VAL A 234 -6.59 -8.14 -7.77
N ALA A 235 -7.24 -9.27 -8.02
CA ALA A 235 -8.68 -9.41 -7.82
C ALA A 235 -9.01 -10.79 -7.25
N CYS A 236 -9.88 -10.85 -6.25
CA CYS A 236 -10.37 -12.12 -5.71
C CYS A 236 -11.72 -12.47 -6.34
N HIS A 237 -11.93 -13.76 -6.54
CA HIS A 237 -13.22 -14.28 -7.00
C HIS A 237 -14.27 -14.13 -5.90
N PRO A 238 -15.52 -13.73 -6.20
CA PRO A 238 -16.52 -13.35 -5.20
C PRO A 238 -17.07 -14.50 -4.35
N ARG A 239 -16.78 -15.76 -4.71
CA ARG A 239 -17.36 -16.96 -4.06
C ARG A 239 -16.41 -18.15 -3.89
N GLN A 240 -15.25 -18.10 -4.52
CA GLN A 240 -14.32 -19.24 -4.59
C GLN A 240 -12.95 -18.75 -4.15
N ALA A 241 -12.11 -19.66 -3.67
CA ALA A 241 -10.78 -19.34 -3.17
C ALA A 241 -9.76 -19.04 -4.29
N LEU A 242 -10.17 -18.22 -5.26
CA LEU A 242 -9.36 -17.86 -6.42
C LEU A 242 -8.90 -16.40 -6.35
N VAL A 243 -7.64 -16.17 -6.71
CA VAL A 243 -7.07 -14.83 -6.87
C VAL A 243 -6.45 -14.70 -8.26
N ALA A 244 -6.86 -13.66 -8.99
CA ALA A 244 -6.25 -13.26 -10.25
C ALA A 244 -5.19 -12.19 -10.00
N VAL A 245 -4.06 -12.32 -10.69
CA VAL A 245 -2.91 -11.43 -10.61
C VAL A 245 -2.53 -11.00 -12.02
N GLY A 246 -2.48 -9.69 -12.25
CA GLY A 246 -2.17 -9.08 -13.54
C GLY A 246 -0.87 -8.26 -13.46
N SER A 247 0.03 -8.50 -14.42
CA SER A 247 1.29 -7.78 -14.56
C SER A 247 1.30 -6.85 -15.77
N HIS A 248 2.09 -5.79 -15.67
CA HIS A 248 2.45 -4.89 -16.75
C HIS A 248 3.21 -5.58 -17.90
N CYS A 249 3.73 -6.80 -17.73
CA CYS A 249 4.24 -7.60 -18.86
C CYS A 249 3.14 -8.36 -19.62
N GLY A 250 1.86 -8.13 -19.28
CA GLY A 250 0.71 -8.79 -19.89
C GLY A 250 0.45 -10.20 -19.35
N LEU A 251 1.18 -10.64 -18.33
CA LEU A 251 0.94 -11.92 -17.67
C LEU A 251 -0.28 -11.81 -16.75
N LEU A 252 -1.30 -12.61 -17.03
CA LEU A 252 -2.44 -12.85 -16.16
C LEU A 252 -2.34 -14.26 -15.59
N LYS A 253 -2.37 -14.39 -14.26
CA LYS A 253 -2.36 -15.69 -13.56
C LYS A 253 -3.54 -15.79 -12.61
N VAL A 254 -4.11 -16.99 -12.48
CA VAL A 254 -5.12 -17.32 -11.47
C VAL A 254 -4.61 -18.44 -10.58
N TRP A 255 -4.75 -18.23 -9.28
CA TRP A 255 -4.29 -19.14 -8.23
C TRP A 255 -5.45 -19.55 -7.32
N ASP A 256 -5.49 -20.82 -6.92
CA ASP A 256 -6.23 -21.23 -5.72
C ASP A 256 -5.39 -20.88 -4.50
N TYR A 257 -5.81 -19.88 -3.74
CA TYR A 257 -5.05 -19.40 -2.59
C TYR A 257 -5.27 -20.21 -1.31
N GLN A 258 -6.22 -21.15 -1.30
CA GLN A 258 -6.46 -22.04 -0.17
C GLN A 258 -5.59 -23.28 -0.28
N GLN A 259 -5.46 -23.84 -1.49
CA GLN A 259 -4.58 -24.97 -1.81
C GLN A 259 -3.18 -24.52 -2.27
N THR A 260 -2.94 -23.20 -2.30
CA THR A 260 -1.71 -22.55 -2.80
C THR A 260 -1.29 -23.06 -4.18
N LYS A 261 -2.26 -23.38 -5.04
CA LYS A 261 -2.02 -24.08 -6.32
C LYS A 261 -2.27 -23.16 -7.51
N TYR A 262 -1.34 -23.20 -8.46
CA TYR A 262 -1.52 -22.57 -9.76
C TYR A 262 -2.61 -23.29 -10.57
N LEU A 263 -3.53 -22.52 -11.17
CA LEU A 263 -4.60 -23.07 -11.99
C LEU A 263 -4.40 -22.80 -13.48
N VAL A 264 -4.26 -21.53 -13.84
CA VAL A 264 -4.24 -21.09 -15.25
C VAL A 264 -3.49 -19.77 -15.41
N SER A 265 -2.90 -19.56 -16.58
CA SER A 265 -2.30 -18.30 -16.99
C SER A 265 -2.58 -18.00 -18.45
N ARG A 266 -2.48 -16.72 -18.78
CA ARG A 266 -2.54 -16.21 -20.14
C ARG A 266 -1.60 -15.03 -20.25
N ILE A 267 -0.83 -14.97 -21.34
CA ILE A 267 0.08 -13.86 -21.64
C ILE A 267 -0.48 -13.06 -22.80
N PHE A 268 -0.58 -11.75 -22.61
CA PHE A 268 -0.92 -10.77 -23.63
C PHE A 268 0.37 -10.08 -24.08
N THR A 269 0.79 -10.29 -25.32
CA THR A 269 2.10 -9.84 -25.80
C THR A 269 2.13 -8.35 -26.19
N GLU A 270 0.98 -7.75 -26.46
CA GLU A 270 0.89 -6.42 -27.06
C GLU A 270 0.73 -5.30 -26.02
N ALA A 271 0.20 -5.59 -24.83
CA ALA A 271 -0.10 -4.59 -23.81
C ALA A 271 0.00 -5.15 -22.38
N GLY A 272 0.31 -4.28 -21.43
CA GLY A 272 0.38 -4.62 -20.00
C GLY A 272 -0.98 -4.51 -19.32
N ILE A 273 -1.21 -5.33 -18.28
CA ILE A 273 -2.44 -5.28 -17.47
C ILE A 273 -2.28 -4.23 -16.37
N GLN A 274 -3.29 -3.39 -16.18
CA GLN A 274 -3.31 -2.32 -15.17
C GLN A 274 -4.33 -2.55 -14.07
N CYS A 275 -5.51 -3.10 -14.39
CA CYS A 275 -6.56 -3.33 -13.42
C CYS A 275 -7.37 -4.60 -13.76
N LEU A 276 -7.89 -5.25 -12.73
CA LEU A 276 -8.71 -6.46 -12.84
C LEU A 276 -9.98 -6.30 -12.00
N SER A 277 -11.08 -6.91 -12.45
CA SER A 277 -12.30 -7.05 -11.63
C SER A 277 -13.04 -8.32 -12.03
N TYR A 278 -13.43 -9.11 -11.04
CA TYR A 278 -14.37 -10.21 -11.25
C TYR A 278 -15.79 -9.67 -11.31
N ASP A 279 -16.64 -10.31 -12.12
CA ASP A 279 -18.08 -10.08 -12.00
C ASP A 279 -18.57 -10.62 -10.66
N PRO A 280 -19.63 -10.03 -10.06
CA PRO A 280 -20.20 -10.51 -8.80
C PRO A 280 -20.73 -11.94 -8.85
N GLN A 281 -21.03 -12.48 -10.04
CA GLN A 281 -21.44 -13.88 -10.17
C GLN A 281 -20.25 -14.86 -10.26
N GLY A 282 -19.05 -14.38 -10.62
CA GLY A 282 -17.83 -15.18 -10.75
C GLY A 282 -17.65 -15.87 -12.11
N TYR A 283 -18.44 -15.53 -13.12
CA TYR A 283 -18.32 -16.11 -14.46
C TYR A 283 -17.31 -15.38 -15.34
N PHE A 284 -17.08 -14.09 -15.09
CA PHE A 284 -16.27 -13.23 -15.92
C PHE A 284 -15.15 -12.54 -15.12
N LEU A 285 -14.03 -12.34 -15.79
CA LEU A 285 -12.91 -11.53 -15.32
C LEU A 285 -12.64 -10.44 -16.36
N ALA A 286 -12.83 -9.18 -15.99
CA ALA A 286 -12.46 -8.04 -16.82
C ALA A 286 -11.00 -7.65 -16.55
N ALA A 287 -10.26 -7.39 -17.62
CA ALA A 287 -8.88 -6.92 -17.58
C ALA A 287 -8.74 -5.63 -18.40
N GLY A 288 -8.27 -4.57 -17.77
CA GLY A 288 -7.94 -3.30 -18.40
C GLY A 288 -6.44 -3.18 -18.67
N PHE A 289 -6.09 -2.65 -19.85
CA PHE A 289 -4.72 -2.64 -20.36
C PHE A 289 -4.14 -1.23 -20.54
N THR A 290 -2.82 -1.17 -20.67
CA THR A 290 -2.04 0.04 -20.90
C THR A 290 -2.30 0.71 -22.25
N ASP A 291 -2.73 -0.05 -23.25
CA ASP A 291 -3.07 0.47 -24.58
C ASP A 291 -4.52 0.98 -24.65
N GLY A 292 -5.24 0.93 -23.53
CA GLY A 292 -6.65 1.31 -23.46
C GLY A 292 -7.63 0.17 -23.75
N SER A 293 -7.13 -1.04 -24.05
CA SER A 293 -7.97 -2.19 -24.32
C SER A 293 -8.65 -2.72 -23.06
N VAL A 294 -9.87 -3.22 -23.22
CA VAL A 294 -10.57 -4.00 -22.20
C VAL A 294 -10.90 -5.38 -22.74
N TYR A 295 -10.48 -6.41 -22.01
CA TYR A 295 -10.82 -7.80 -22.28
C TYR A 295 -11.80 -8.31 -21.23
N ILE A 296 -12.86 -8.98 -21.68
CA ILE A 296 -13.76 -9.72 -20.80
C ILE A 296 -13.51 -11.20 -21.03
N LEU A 297 -13.00 -11.85 -20.00
CA LEU A 297 -12.55 -13.24 -20.03
C LEU A 297 -13.54 -14.12 -19.26
N ASP A 298 -13.61 -15.39 -19.64
CA ASP A 298 -14.15 -16.42 -18.76
C ASP A 298 -13.24 -16.57 -17.52
N ALA A 299 -13.84 -16.53 -16.33
CA ALA A 299 -13.12 -16.47 -15.05
C ALA A 299 -12.19 -17.68 -14.81
N ILE A 300 -12.51 -18.85 -15.38
CA ILE A 300 -11.79 -20.10 -15.12
C ILE A 300 -10.81 -20.42 -16.25
N SER A 301 -11.24 -20.33 -17.51
CA SER A 301 -10.43 -20.70 -18.66
C SER A 301 -9.55 -19.57 -19.19
N LEU A 302 -9.78 -18.32 -18.74
CA LEU A 302 -9.16 -17.09 -19.25
C LEU A 302 -9.33 -16.88 -20.77
N ARG A 303 -10.27 -17.59 -21.40
CA ARG A 303 -10.61 -17.39 -22.81
C ARG A 303 -11.42 -16.11 -22.97
N SER A 304 -11.17 -15.39 -24.05
CA SER A 304 -11.92 -14.18 -24.35
C SER A 304 -13.38 -14.53 -24.63
N SER A 305 -14.31 -13.96 -23.85
CA SER A 305 -15.75 -14.12 -24.07
C SER A 305 -16.23 -13.31 -25.29
N CYS A 306 -15.56 -12.21 -25.60
CA CYS A 306 -15.82 -11.33 -26.73
C CYS A 306 -14.51 -10.78 -27.32
N LYS A 307 -14.63 -10.04 -28.43
CA LYS A 307 -13.51 -9.26 -28.97
C LYS A 307 -13.09 -8.20 -27.96
N GLU A 308 -11.81 -7.84 -27.97
CA GLU A 308 -11.30 -6.71 -27.19
C GLU A 308 -12.08 -5.43 -27.50
N PHE A 309 -12.29 -4.62 -26.47
CA PHE A 309 -12.87 -3.28 -26.59
C PHE A 309 -11.75 -2.25 -26.59
N LYS A 310 -11.68 -1.42 -27.63
CA LYS A 310 -10.71 -0.33 -27.79
C LYS A 310 -11.46 0.99 -28.02
N PHE A 311 -12.14 1.46 -26.99
CA PHE A 311 -12.91 2.72 -27.01
C PHE A 311 -12.30 3.83 -26.15
N SER A 312 -11.33 3.51 -25.30
CA SER A 312 -10.68 4.48 -24.42
C SER A 312 -9.63 5.31 -25.17
N HIS A 313 -9.29 6.46 -24.59
CA HIS A 313 -8.30 7.39 -25.15
C HIS A 313 -6.92 7.32 -24.48
N GLY A 314 -6.74 6.37 -23.56
CA GLY A 314 -5.50 6.15 -22.83
C GLY A 314 -5.55 4.87 -21.99
N PRO A 315 -4.50 4.59 -21.20
CA PRO A 315 -4.43 3.43 -20.31
C PRO A 315 -5.66 3.33 -19.41
N VAL A 316 -6.20 2.12 -19.27
CA VAL A 316 -7.31 1.83 -18.35
C VAL A 316 -6.77 1.81 -16.92
N THR A 317 -7.33 2.64 -16.04
CA THR A 317 -6.87 2.78 -14.64
C THR A 317 -7.77 2.03 -13.66
N HIS A 318 -9.09 1.99 -13.92
CA HIS A 318 -10.05 1.31 -13.07
C HIS A 318 -11.08 0.56 -13.90
N ILE A 319 -11.60 -0.54 -13.35
CA ILE A 319 -12.68 -1.34 -13.92
C ILE A 319 -13.56 -1.86 -12.78
N SER A 320 -14.87 -1.88 -13.00
CA SER A 320 -15.84 -2.36 -12.01
C SER A 320 -17.07 -2.94 -12.71
N PHE A 321 -17.54 -4.09 -12.22
CA PHE A 321 -18.81 -4.69 -12.66
C PHE A 321 -19.98 -4.22 -11.79
N SER A 322 -21.17 -4.15 -12.39
CA SER A 322 -22.41 -3.99 -11.64
C SER A 322 -22.78 -5.26 -10.87
N HIS A 323 -23.52 -5.10 -9.77
CA HIS A 323 -23.97 -6.20 -8.91
C HIS A 323 -24.79 -7.27 -9.66
N ASP A 324 -25.53 -6.87 -10.71
CA ASP A 324 -26.34 -7.74 -11.58
C ASP A 324 -25.53 -8.40 -12.72
N SER A 325 -24.25 -8.02 -12.89
CA SER A 325 -23.37 -8.47 -13.98
C SER A 325 -23.89 -8.16 -15.39
N GLU A 326 -24.74 -7.14 -15.53
CA GLU A 326 -25.23 -6.65 -16.83
C GLU A 326 -24.46 -5.41 -17.33
N TYR A 327 -23.71 -4.72 -16.46
CA TYR A 327 -22.89 -3.57 -16.81
C TYR A 327 -21.43 -3.75 -16.35
N LEU A 328 -20.53 -3.14 -17.11
CA LEU A 328 -19.11 -3.01 -16.80
C LEU A 328 -18.72 -1.56 -17.07
N ALA A 329 -18.10 -0.90 -16.09
CA ALA A 329 -17.58 0.45 -16.25
C ALA A 329 -16.05 0.44 -16.17
N MET A 330 -15.42 1.34 -16.92
CA MET A 330 -13.99 1.56 -16.89
C MET A 330 -13.66 3.06 -16.81
N ALA A 331 -12.51 3.40 -16.24
CA ALA A 331 -11.91 4.73 -16.29
C ALA A 331 -10.59 4.67 -17.04
N ASP A 332 -10.27 5.72 -17.79
CA ASP A 332 -8.96 5.90 -18.41
C ASP A 332 -8.14 7.05 -17.80
N GLU A 333 -6.86 7.07 -18.13
CA GLU A 333 -5.93 8.14 -17.76
C GLU A 333 -6.31 9.50 -18.38
N LYS A 334 -7.15 9.50 -19.41
CA LYS A 334 -7.70 10.72 -20.07
C LYS A 334 -9.03 11.14 -19.47
N TYR A 335 -9.29 10.77 -18.21
CA TYR A 335 -10.38 11.25 -17.37
C TYR A 335 -11.79 10.89 -17.86
N SER A 336 -11.89 9.87 -18.72
CA SER A 336 -13.14 9.42 -19.30
C SER A 336 -13.65 8.16 -18.63
N VAL A 337 -14.97 8.07 -18.46
CA VAL A 337 -15.68 6.88 -17.99
C VAL A 337 -16.40 6.25 -19.17
N THR A 338 -16.13 4.97 -19.43
CA THR A 338 -16.80 4.20 -20.48
C THR A 338 -17.58 3.04 -19.88
N VAL A 339 -18.82 2.87 -20.32
CA VAL A 339 -19.73 1.82 -19.85
C VAL A 339 -20.02 0.84 -20.98
N TYR A 340 -20.01 -0.45 -20.64
CA TYR A 340 -20.41 -1.56 -21.48
C TYR A 340 -21.66 -2.20 -20.88
N LYS A 341 -22.56 -2.66 -21.75
CA LYS A 341 -23.79 -3.35 -21.38
C LYS A 341 -23.82 -4.74 -21.99
N ARG A 342 -24.30 -5.71 -21.24
CA ARG A 342 -24.55 -7.07 -21.72
C ARG A 342 -25.94 -7.12 -22.33
N VAL A 343 -26.01 -7.55 -23.59
CA VAL A 343 -27.23 -7.55 -24.40
C VAL A 343 -27.44 -8.93 -24.99
N LEU A 344 -28.71 -9.35 -25.12
CA LEU A 344 -29.07 -10.58 -25.81
C LEU A 344 -29.17 -10.31 -27.32
N ARG A 345 -28.23 -10.83 -28.11
CA ARG A 345 -28.27 -10.79 -29.58
C ARG A 345 -28.37 -12.19 -30.16
N LYS A 346 -29.37 -12.40 -31.03
CA LYS A 346 -29.57 -13.67 -31.76
C LYS A 346 -29.53 -14.91 -30.85
N GLY A 347 -30.07 -14.80 -29.63
CA GLY A 347 -30.11 -15.89 -28.65
C GLY A 347 -28.85 -16.08 -27.81
N SER A 348 -27.78 -15.31 -28.03
CA SER A 348 -26.56 -15.33 -27.21
C SER A 348 -26.37 -13.99 -26.47
N ARG A 349 -25.90 -14.04 -25.22
CA ARG A 349 -25.53 -12.83 -24.47
C ARG A 349 -24.15 -12.37 -24.90
N CYS A 350 -24.02 -11.12 -25.34
CA CYS A 350 -22.76 -10.51 -25.70
C CYS A 350 -22.59 -9.16 -25.04
N TRP A 351 -21.34 -8.77 -24.82
CA TRP A 351 -20.99 -7.45 -24.33
C TRP A 351 -20.95 -6.45 -25.48
N GLU A 352 -21.47 -5.25 -25.26
CA GLU A 352 -21.48 -4.16 -26.21
C GLU A 352 -21.08 -2.85 -25.52
N HIS A 353 -20.42 -1.97 -26.28
CA HIS A 353 -20.20 -0.59 -25.86
C HIS A 353 -21.54 0.13 -25.73
N LEU A 354 -21.82 0.64 -24.52
CA LEU A 354 -22.94 1.53 -24.28
C LEU A 354 -22.53 2.93 -24.66
N ALA A 355 -21.67 3.58 -23.88
CA ALA A 355 -21.24 4.96 -24.12
C ALA A 355 -19.99 5.32 -23.32
N GLY A 356 -19.25 6.32 -23.79
CA GLY A 356 -18.13 6.94 -23.08
C GLY A 356 -18.36 8.43 -22.85
N LEU A 357 -17.91 8.95 -21.71
CA LEU A 357 -18.01 10.37 -21.35
C LEU A 357 -16.71 10.85 -20.72
N HIS A 358 -16.24 12.03 -21.12
CA HIS A 358 -15.17 12.75 -20.43
C HIS A 358 -15.71 13.41 -19.16
N SER A 359 -15.70 12.66 -18.07
CA SER A 359 -16.44 13.03 -16.85
C SER A 359 -15.68 13.98 -15.93
N HIS A 360 -14.35 13.82 -15.87
CA HIS A 360 -13.47 14.55 -14.96
C HIS A 360 -12.42 15.34 -15.74
N TYR A 361 -11.76 16.32 -15.10
CA TYR A 361 -10.64 17.06 -15.71
C TYR A 361 -9.30 16.84 -14.99
N LYS A 362 -9.30 15.91 -14.05
CA LYS A 362 -8.14 15.40 -13.30
C LYS A 362 -8.25 13.88 -13.17
N PRO A 363 -7.18 13.17 -12.75
CA PRO A 363 -7.19 11.72 -12.63
C PRO A 363 -8.40 11.19 -11.84
N ILE A 364 -9.07 10.19 -12.41
CA ILE A 364 -10.12 9.44 -11.74
C ILE A 364 -9.43 8.49 -10.76
N ARG A 365 -9.89 8.50 -9.50
CA ARG A 365 -9.33 7.72 -8.39
C ARG A 365 -10.15 6.49 -8.04
N SER A 366 -11.44 6.50 -8.36
CA SER A 366 -12.30 5.35 -8.13
C SER A 366 -13.51 5.37 -9.07
N ILE A 367 -13.92 4.17 -9.48
CA ILE A 367 -15.22 3.90 -10.07
C ILE A 367 -15.84 2.78 -9.27
N LEU A 368 -17.11 2.94 -8.89
CA LEU A 368 -17.79 1.98 -8.04
C LEU A 368 -19.24 1.83 -8.48
N PHE A 369 -19.66 0.58 -8.67
CA PHE A 369 -21.07 0.23 -8.74
C PHE A 369 -21.64 0.04 -7.33
N GLY A 370 -22.86 0.52 -7.13
CA GLY A 370 -23.70 0.25 -5.98
C GLY A 370 -25.09 -0.18 -6.40
N VAL A 371 -25.96 -0.26 -5.42
CA VAL A 371 -27.36 -0.65 -5.59
C VAL A 371 -28.23 0.51 -5.15
N GLN A 372 -29.25 0.85 -5.92
CA GLN A 372 -30.34 1.68 -5.43
C GLN A 372 -31.22 0.84 -4.51
N LEU A 373 -31.31 1.21 -3.23
CA LEU A 373 -31.98 0.39 -2.21
C LEU A 373 -33.45 0.09 -2.53
N ASP A 374 -34.14 1.03 -3.17
CA ASP A 374 -35.57 0.88 -3.47
C ASP A 374 -35.85 0.03 -4.73
N SER A 375 -35.04 0.20 -5.79
CA SER A 375 -35.28 -0.42 -7.11
C SER A 375 -34.37 -1.61 -7.40
N ASN A 376 -33.33 -1.83 -6.58
CA ASN A 376 -32.25 -2.79 -6.83
C ASN A 376 -31.56 -2.59 -8.19
N GLU A 377 -31.58 -1.35 -8.70
CA GLU A 377 -30.94 -0.99 -9.95
C GLU A 377 -29.46 -0.62 -9.73
N PRO A 378 -28.59 -0.88 -10.72
CA PRO A 378 -27.19 -0.56 -10.61
C PRO A 378 -26.96 0.96 -10.65
N ARG A 379 -26.27 1.48 -9.62
CA ARG A 379 -25.84 2.88 -9.54
C ARG A 379 -24.35 2.98 -9.81
N LEU A 380 -23.93 3.83 -10.74
CA LEU A 380 -22.53 4.04 -11.05
C LEU A 380 -22.05 5.37 -10.49
N LEU A 381 -20.94 5.34 -9.76
CA LEU A 381 -20.24 6.53 -9.26
C LEU A 381 -18.81 6.59 -9.79
N SER A 382 -18.33 7.79 -10.09
CA SER A 382 -16.90 8.07 -10.30
C SER A 382 -16.41 9.19 -9.40
N LEU A 383 -15.20 9.04 -8.90
CA LEU A 383 -14.52 9.98 -8.00
C LEU A 383 -13.23 10.46 -8.64
N GLY A 384 -13.05 11.77 -8.77
CA GLY A 384 -11.85 12.38 -9.35
C GLY A 384 -11.05 13.25 -8.37
N GLU A 385 -9.75 13.42 -8.65
CA GLU A 385 -8.89 14.38 -7.94
C GLU A 385 -9.32 15.85 -8.14
N ASP A 386 -10.24 16.10 -9.07
CA ASP A 386 -10.92 17.38 -9.23
C ASP A 386 -11.91 17.69 -8.10
N ARG A 387 -12.10 16.73 -7.17
CA ARG A 387 -12.98 16.81 -6.00
C ARG A 387 -14.46 16.64 -6.37
N GLN A 388 -14.72 16.09 -7.55
CA GLN A 388 -16.06 15.82 -8.05
C GLN A 388 -16.42 14.35 -7.82
N LEU A 389 -17.63 14.13 -7.31
CA LEU A 389 -18.32 12.85 -7.28
C LEU A 389 -19.43 12.93 -8.33
N ILE A 390 -19.37 12.05 -9.33
CA ILE A 390 -20.31 12.04 -10.45
C ILE A 390 -21.13 10.76 -10.39
N GLU A 391 -22.44 10.90 -10.47
CA GLU A 391 -23.41 9.80 -10.54
C GLU A 391 -24.02 9.74 -11.94
N TYR A 392 -24.11 8.53 -12.51
CA TYR A 392 -24.59 8.31 -13.88
C TYR A 392 -25.96 7.64 -13.88
N ASP A 393 -26.83 8.08 -14.78
CA ASP A 393 -28.13 7.45 -15.01
C ASP A 393 -28.01 6.40 -16.11
N LEU A 394 -27.87 5.14 -15.72
CA LEU A 394 -27.72 4.03 -16.66
C LEU A 394 -29.02 3.64 -17.38
N ASN A 395 -30.18 3.99 -16.82
CA ASN A 395 -31.49 3.67 -17.40
C ASN A 395 -31.83 4.64 -18.53
N SER A 396 -31.56 5.92 -18.33
CA SER A 396 -31.76 6.96 -19.36
C SER A 396 -30.62 7.02 -20.38
N SER A 397 -29.50 6.37 -20.09
CA SER A 397 -28.37 6.28 -21.02
C SER A 397 -28.70 5.44 -22.25
N SER A 398 -28.23 5.90 -23.41
CA SER A 398 -28.40 5.23 -24.69
C SER A 398 -27.06 4.97 -25.35
N LYS A 399 -27.07 4.31 -26.51
CA LYS A 399 -25.84 4.03 -27.23
C LYS A 399 -25.13 5.34 -27.62
N ASP A 400 -23.86 5.44 -27.26
CA ASP A 400 -22.95 6.57 -27.45
C ASP A 400 -23.32 7.84 -26.67
N HIS A 401 -24.31 7.78 -25.76
CA HIS A 401 -24.69 8.87 -24.88
C HIS A 401 -24.87 8.41 -23.42
N LEU A 402 -23.89 8.73 -22.57
CA LEU A 402 -23.92 8.46 -21.13
C LEU A 402 -24.47 9.69 -20.40
N VAL A 403 -25.58 9.50 -19.67
CA VAL A 403 -26.27 10.58 -18.95
C VAL A 403 -25.70 10.72 -17.55
N VAL A 404 -25.42 11.97 -17.15
CA VAL A 404 -25.01 12.32 -15.78
C VAL A 404 -26.25 12.72 -14.98
N LEU A 405 -26.48 12.06 -13.85
CA LEU A 405 -27.56 12.36 -12.94
C LEU A 405 -27.18 13.50 -11.99
N HIS A 406 -26.03 13.36 -11.30
CA HIS A 406 -25.53 14.33 -10.34
C HIS A 406 -24.03 14.57 -10.50
N LYS A 407 -23.60 15.79 -10.17
CA LYS A 407 -22.21 16.23 -10.20
C LYS A 407 -21.94 17.10 -8.98
N ASP A 408 -21.47 16.45 -7.92
CA ASP A 408 -21.32 17.07 -6.61
C ASP A 408 -19.85 17.31 -6.28
N ARG A 409 -19.54 18.49 -5.75
CA ARG A 409 -18.21 18.78 -5.20
C ARG A 409 -18.18 18.39 -3.73
N ILE A 410 -17.38 17.38 -3.40
CA ILE A 410 -17.33 16.83 -2.04
C ILE A 410 -16.17 17.38 -1.19
N GLU A 411 -15.19 18.06 -1.80
CA GLU A 411 -14.08 18.65 -1.03
C GLU A 411 -13.76 20.08 -1.50
N GLN A 412 -13.46 20.95 -0.53
CA GLN A 412 -12.99 22.30 -0.80
C GLN A 412 -11.50 22.34 -1.12
N VAL A 413 -10.68 21.81 -0.21
CA VAL A 413 -9.20 21.93 -0.24
C VAL A 413 -8.53 20.57 -0.39
N ALA A 414 -9.00 19.56 0.33
CA ALA A 414 -8.43 18.22 0.26
C ALA A 414 -8.71 17.57 -1.11
N VAL A 415 -7.87 16.60 -1.47
CA VAL A 415 -8.05 15.79 -2.69
C VAL A 415 -8.54 14.41 -2.24
N PRO A 416 -9.72 13.96 -2.70
CA PRO A 416 -10.21 12.64 -2.39
C PRO A 416 -9.40 11.58 -3.14
N LEU A 417 -9.05 10.49 -2.47
CA LEU A 417 -8.14 9.46 -2.96
C LEU A 417 -8.82 8.11 -3.18
N CYS A 418 -9.84 7.78 -2.38
CA CYS A 418 -10.60 6.54 -2.56
C CYS A 418 -12.04 6.64 -2.06
N LEU A 419 -12.85 5.69 -2.50
CA LEU A 419 -14.30 5.61 -2.32
C LEU A 419 -14.69 4.17 -1.94
N ALA A 420 -15.67 4.02 -1.04
CA ALA A 420 -16.36 2.76 -0.79
C ALA A 420 -17.80 3.00 -0.34
N TRP A 421 -18.68 2.03 -0.59
CA TRP A 421 -19.99 1.99 0.07
C TRP A 421 -19.80 1.65 1.54
N TYR A 422 -20.38 2.44 2.42
CA TYR A 422 -20.35 2.17 3.84
C TYR A 422 -21.37 1.08 4.18
N PRO A 423 -21.04 0.09 5.02
CA PRO A 423 -21.99 -0.94 5.43
C PRO A 423 -23.20 -0.33 6.14
N GLN A 424 -24.36 -0.97 6.02
CA GLN A 424 -25.61 -0.52 6.62
C GLN A 424 -25.59 -0.74 8.14
N LEU A 425 -24.83 0.08 8.86
CA LEU A 425 -24.71 0.07 10.32
C LEU A 425 -25.72 1.00 11.01
N SER A 426 -26.30 1.92 10.25
CA SER A 426 -27.31 2.89 10.69
C SER A 426 -28.56 2.79 9.84
N THR A 427 -29.61 3.50 10.25
CA THR A 427 -30.83 3.75 9.45
C THR A 427 -30.51 4.48 8.15
N GLU A 428 -29.58 5.43 8.19
CA GLU A 428 -29.03 6.07 6.99
C GLU A 428 -27.99 5.20 6.29
N SER A 429 -27.92 5.34 4.97
CA SER A 429 -26.90 4.69 4.12
C SER A 429 -25.86 5.73 3.69
N PHE A 430 -24.58 5.34 3.76
CA PHE A 430 -23.46 6.25 3.52
C PHE A 430 -22.51 5.82 2.40
N ILE A 431 -21.87 6.82 1.80
CA ILE A 431 -20.69 6.71 0.96
C ILE A 431 -19.51 7.15 1.82
N LEU A 432 -18.49 6.30 1.91
CA LEU A 432 -17.25 6.60 2.60
C LEU A 432 -16.20 7.08 1.59
N THR A 433 -15.57 8.21 1.89
CA THR A 433 -14.42 8.72 1.15
C THR A 433 -13.24 8.90 2.08
N ALA A 434 -12.02 8.75 1.56
CA ALA A 434 -10.81 9.16 2.25
C ALA A 434 -9.99 10.12 1.39
N ASN A 435 -9.31 11.07 2.03
CA ASN A 435 -8.60 12.15 1.34
C ASN A 435 -7.12 12.25 1.74
N ASN A 436 -6.39 13.09 0.99
CA ASN A 436 -4.97 13.35 1.21
C ASN A 436 -4.62 14.10 2.51
N CYS A 437 -5.62 14.49 3.31
CA CYS A 437 -5.46 15.11 4.63
C CYS A 437 -5.70 14.12 5.78
N TYR A 438 -5.68 12.81 5.51
CA TYR A 438 -5.90 11.75 6.49
C TYR A 438 -7.29 11.83 7.13
N LYS A 439 -8.29 12.32 6.38
CA LYS A 439 -9.68 12.34 6.84
C LYS A 439 -10.50 11.30 6.11
N MET A 440 -11.42 10.70 6.84
CA MET A 440 -12.48 9.84 6.34
C MET A 440 -13.80 10.60 6.49
N LYS A 441 -14.57 10.72 5.42
CA LYS A 441 -15.84 11.43 5.43
C LYS A 441 -16.99 10.51 5.01
N LEU A 442 -18.10 10.63 5.72
CA LEU A 442 -19.34 9.90 5.42
C LEU A 442 -20.35 10.86 4.78
N TYR A 443 -20.75 10.55 3.55
CA TYR A 443 -21.77 11.28 2.82
C TYR A 443 -23.04 10.46 2.74
N ASN A 444 -24.19 11.07 3.03
CA ASN A 444 -25.47 10.39 2.85
C ASN A 444 -25.66 10.03 1.37
N THR A 445 -26.05 8.78 1.09
CA THR A 445 -26.18 8.26 -0.28
C THR A 445 -27.25 8.97 -1.12
N THR A 446 -28.29 9.51 -0.46
CA THR A 446 -29.45 10.18 -1.05
C THR A 446 -29.25 11.68 -1.12
N THR A 447 -28.94 12.33 0.01
CA THR A 447 -28.81 13.80 0.06
C THR A 447 -27.44 14.32 -0.34
N LYS A 448 -26.43 13.44 -0.44
CA LYS A 448 -25.02 13.78 -0.69
C LYS A 448 -24.40 14.74 0.32
N MET A 449 -25.08 15.03 1.43
CA MET A 449 -24.55 15.86 2.49
C MET A 449 -23.51 15.09 3.32
N CYS A 450 -22.45 15.79 3.72
CA CYS A 450 -21.48 15.28 4.68
C CYS A 450 -22.16 15.13 6.04
N ARG A 451 -22.20 13.91 6.60
CA ARG A 451 -22.72 13.64 7.95
C ARG A 451 -21.62 13.64 9.00
N LYS A 452 -20.43 13.15 8.65
CA LYS A 452 -19.31 13.04 9.57
C LYS A 452 -18.00 13.30 8.85
N THR A 453 -17.14 14.10 9.48
CA THR A 453 -15.71 14.16 9.14
C THR A 453 -14.92 13.55 10.28
N LEU A 454 -14.10 12.55 9.98
CA LEU A 454 -13.43 11.73 10.97
C LEU A 454 -11.93 11.67 10.69
N LEU A 455 -11.11 11.56 11.73
CA LEU A 455 -9.69 11.28 11.56
C LEU A 455 -9.51 9.84 11.08
N GLY A 456 -8.88 9.66 9.92
CA GLY A 456 -8.51 8.34 9.41
C GLY A 456 -7.15 7.89 9.97
N PRO A 457 -6.73 6.65 9.66
CA PRO A 457 -5.42 6.13 10.05
C PRO A 457 -4.27 7.01 9.57
N THR A 458 -3.36 7.38 10.49
CA THR A 458 -2.22 8.28 10.23
C THR A 458 -0.89 7.54 10.06
N TYR A 459 -0.93 6.32 9.49
CA TYR A 459 0.26 5.49 9.32
C TYR A 459 1.06 5.86 8.06
N GLY A 460 1.95 6.83 8.19
CA GLY A 460 2.84 7.25 7.11
C GLY A 460 2.11 8.08 6.06
N SER A 461 1.62 7.46 5.00
CA SER A 461 0.92 8.15 3.89
C SER A 461 -0.61 8.02 3.99
N PRO A 462 -1.39 8.91 3.34
CA PRO A 462 -2.85 8.80 3.32
C PRO A 462 -3.34 7.49 2.69
N LEU A 463 -4.61 7.18 2.92
CA LEU A 463 -5.27 6.01 2.33
C LEU A 463 -5.37 6.17 0.80
N GLU A 464 -4.82 5.22 0.05
CA GLU A 464 -4.86 5.20 -1.41
C GLU A 464 -6.01 4.30 -1.92
N LYS A 465 -6.34 3.22 -1.21
CA LYS A 465 -7.47 2.34 -1.53
C LYS A 465 -8.06 1.72 -0.26
N ILE A 466 -9.38 1.55 -0.25
CA ILE A 466 -10.14 0.97 0.86
C ILE A 466 -11.10 -0.11 0.32
N GLN A 467 -11.35 -1.14 1.12
CA GLN A 467 -12.31 -2.21 0.79
C GLN A 467 -12.95 -2.74 2.07
N ILE A 468 -14.28 -2.83 2.09
CA ILE A 468 -15.02 -3.44 3.20
C ILE A 468 -14.76 -4.94 3.20
N LEU A 469 -14.43 -5.49 4.37
CA LEU A 469 -14.27 -6.94 4.53
C LEU A 469 -15.65 -7.60 4.50
N PRO A 470 -15.85 -8.65 3.69
CA PRO A 470 -17.08 -9.43 3.73
C PRO A 470 -17.30 -10.01 5.13
N THR A 471 -18.46 -9.75 5.72
CA THR A 471 -18.82 -10.26 7.04
C THR A 471 -19.15 -11.74 6.96
N THR A 472 -18.28 -12.62 7.45
CA THR A 472 -18.58 -14.05 7.61
C THR A 472 -19.05 -14.43 9.01
N ASN A 473 -18.79 -13.59 10.02
CA ASN A 473 -19.09 -13.90 11.41
C ASN A 473 -20.50 -13.43 11.77
N THR A 474 -21.34 -14.39 12.14
CA THR A 474 -22.74 -14.22 12.60
C THR A 474 -22.87 -13.70 14.03
N THR A 475 -21.76 -13.47 14.72
CA THR A 475 -21.75 -13.21 16.17
C THR A 475 -22.08 -11.77 16.55
N ASP A 476 -21.73 -10.79 15.71
CA ASP A 476 -22.11 -9.39 15.91
C ASP A 476 -22.27 -8.68 14.54
N PRO A 477 -23.50 -8.56 14.03
CA PRO A 477 -23.74 -7.93 12.73
C PRO A 477 -23.44 -6.43 12.70
N GLN A 478 -23.22 -5.78 13.86
CA GLN A 478 -22.89 -4.36 13.92
C GLN A 478 -21.39 -4.08 13.84
N LYS A 479 -20.53 -5.10 13.99
CA LYS A 479 -19.08 -4.94 13.85
C LYS A 479 -18.64 -5.33 12.45
N CYS A 480 -18.33 -4.30 11.67
CA CYS A 480 -17.74 -4.45 10.34
C CYS A 480 -16.28 -4.02 10.38
N TYR A 481 -15.49 -4.50 9.42
CA TYR A 481 -14.08 -4.16 9.29
C TYR A 481 -13.79 -3.71 7.88
N LEU A 482 -12.83 -2.81 7.74
CA LEU A 482 -12.36 -2.28 6.47
C LEU A 482 -10.86 -2.56 6.35
N ALA A 483 -10.47 -3.13 5.22
CA ALA A 483 -9.07 -3.23 4.82
C ALA A 483 -8.69 -1.99 4.01
N TYR A 484 -7.45 -1.53 4.16
CA TYR A 484 -6.93 -0.40 3.40
C TYR A 484 -5.48 -0.59 3.04
N ILE A 485 -5.04 0.17 2.05
CA ILE A 485 -3.63 0.36 1.73
C ILE A 485 -3.29 1.85 1.71
N THR A 486 -2.08 2.14 2.15
CA THR A 486 -1.40 3.40 1.91
C THR A 486 -0.32 3.16 0.84
N LYS A 487 0.59 4.10 0.63
CA LYS A 487 1.68 3.91 -0.35
C LYS A 487 2.55 2.69 -0.07
N ASP A 488 2.73 2.30 1.18
CA ASP A 488 3.69 1.25 1.59
C ASP A 488 3.15 0.28 2.64
N LYS A 489 1.95 0.53 3.17
CA LYS A 489 1.36 -0.27 4.25
C LYS A 489 0.01 -0.83 3.86
N VAL A 490 -0.29 -1.98 4.46
CA VAL A 490 -1.62 -2.58 4.48
C VAL A 490 -2.15 -2.51 5.90
N GLY A 491 -3.44 -2.24 6.07
CA GLY A 491 -4.03 -2.09 7.38
C GLY A 491 -5.49 -2.50 7.46
N LEU A 492 -5.96 -2.55 8.70
CA LEU A 492 -7.34 -2.82 9.06
C LEU A 492 -7.89 -1.66 9.91
N GLN A 493 -9.18 -1.41 9.77
CA GLN A 493 -9.95 -0.40 10.48
C GLN A 493 -11.25 -1.05 10.99
N ILE A 494 -11.55 -0.90 12.28
CA ILE A 494 -12.85 -1.26 12.85
C ILE A 494 -13.89 -0.21 12.46
N LEU A 495 -15.08 -0.67 12.08
CA LEU A 495 -16.27 0.14 11.84
C LEU A 495 -17.27 -0.04 12.99
N PRO A 496 -18.03 1.00 13.37
CA PRO A 496 -18.08 2.32 12.75
C PRO A 496 -16.83 3.17 12.98
N VAL A 497 -16.47 3.99 11.98
CA VAL A 497 -15.35 4.94 12.11
C VAL A 497 -15.77 6.07 13.06
N ASP A 498 -14.89 6.40 14.00
CA ASP A 498 -15.12 7.44 15.02
C ASP A 498 -13.91 8.36 15.24
N GLY A 499 -12.78 8.09 14.58
CA GLY A 499 -11.53 8.82 14.76
C GLY A 499 -10.59 8.23 15.80
N ASN A 500 -10.96 7.11 16.44
CA ASN A 500 -10.12 6.44 17.43
C ASN A 500 -8.90 5.77 16.74
N PRO A 501 -7.66 6.15 17.09
CA PRO A 501 -6.46 5.59 16.47
C PRO A 501 -6.24 4.11 16.80
N HIS A 502 -6.70 3.64 17.96
CA HIS A 502 -6.55 2.25 18.41
C HIS A 502 -7.50 1.28 17.70
N LYS A 503 -8.51 1.78 16.98
CA LYS A 503 -9.38 0.99 16.10
C LYS A 503 -8.76 0.69 14.74
N SER A 504 -7.50 1.06 14.55
CA SER A 504 -6.78 0.89 13.31
C SER A 504 -5.42 0.26 13.57
N ALA A 505 -4.92 -0.52 12.61
CA ALA A 505 -3.55 -1.02 12.63
C ALA A 505 -3.04 -1.14 11.19
N ALA A 506 -1.75 -0.87 10.98
CA ALA A 506 -1.10 -0.99 9.68
C ALA A 506 0.28 -1.64 9.78
N PHE A 507 0.64 -2.37 8.73
CA PHE A 507 1.89 -3.11 8.60
C PHE A 507 2.55 -2.78 7.27
N ILE A 508 3.88 -2.70 7.27
CA ILE A 508 4.65 -2.54 6.04
C ILE A 508 4.51 -3.82 5.22
N CYS A 509 4.26 -3.68 3.92
CA CYS A 509 4.05 -4.82 3.03
C CYS A 509 5.09 -4.85 1.92
N HIS A 510 5.13 -3.84 1.05
CA HIS A 510 6.00 -3.85 -0.13
C HIS A 510 7.05 -2.72 -0.05
N PRO A 511 8.34 -3.00 -0.31
CA PRO A 511 9.43 -2.01 -0.18
C PRO A 511 9.32 -0.88 -1.21
N ASP A 512 8.87 -1.19 -2.43
CA ASP A 512 8.69 -0.22 -3.51
C ASP A 512 7.29 0.43 -3.51
N GLY A 513 6.42 -0.03 -2.61
CA GLY A 513 5.06 0.45 -2.41
C GLY A 513 3.97 -0.50 -2.93
N VAL A 514 2.73 -0.17 -2.60
CA VAL A 514 1.54 -0.98 -2.94
C VAL A 514 0.81 -0.36 -4.11
N SER A 515 0.54 -1.18 -5.12
CA SER A 515 -0.22 -0.78 -6.30
C SER A 515 -1.71 -1.08 -6.18
N ASP A 516 -2.07 -2.22 -5.56
CA ASP A 516 -3.45 -2.68 -5.54
C ASP A 516 -3.77 -3.57 -4.31
N LEU A 517 -5.07 -3.63 -3.99
CA LEU A 517 -5.65 -4.32 -2.83
C LEU A 517 -6.88 -5.14 -3.26
N ALA A 518 -6.96 -6.38 -2.79
CA ALA A 518 -8.15 -7.23 -2.89
C ALA A 518 -8.41 -8.00 -1.59
N THR A 519 -9.67 -8.19 -1.24
CA THR A 519 -10.09 -9.00 -0.10
C THR A 519 -10.68 -10.33 -0.56
N SER A 520 -10.45 -11.40 0.21
CA SER A 520 -11.10 -12.68 -0.05
C SER A 520 -12.61 -12.59 0.18
N TYR A 521 -13.37 -13.44 -0.50
CA TYR A 521 -14.83 -13.48 -0.37
C TYR A 521 -15.33 -13.77 1.05
N ASP A 522 -14.49 -14.40 1.87
CA ASP A 522 -14.75 -14.76 3.26
C ASP A 522 -14.11 -13.77 4.26
N GLY A 523 -13.46 -12.69 3.79
CA GLY A 523 -12.82 -11.69 4.65
C GLY A 523 -11.64 -12.19 5.49
N ARG A 524 -11.23 -13.46 5.36
CA ARG A 524 -10.12 -14.06 6.12
C ARG A 524 -8.75 -13.66 5.59
N TYR A 525 -8.67 -13.26 4.33
CA TYR A 525 -7.42 -12.91 3.68
C TYR A 525 -7.50 -11.57 2.96
N VAL A 526 -6.38 -10.86 2.97
CA VAL A 526 -6.16 -9.63 2.21
C VAL A 526 -4.96 -9.85 1.29
N PHE A 527 -5.07 -9.44 0.04
CA PHE A 527 -4.03 -9.54 -0.97
C PHE A 527 -3.55 -8.16 -1.37
N THR A 528 -2.23 -8.00 -1.49
CA THR A 528 -1.59 -6.73 -1.83
C THR A 528 -0.61 -6.94 -2.96
N ALA A 529 -0.69 -6.14 -4.01
CA ALA A 529 0.22 -6.18 -5.15
C ALA A 529 1.33 -5.13 -5.00
N GLY A 530 2.60 -5.55 -5.07
CA GLY A 530 3.76 -4.71 -4.78
C GLY A 530 4.29 -3.87 -5.93
N GLY A 531 3.53 -3.78 -7.05
CA GLY A 531 3.93 -2.96 -8.18
C GLY A 531 5.29 -3.41 -8.68
N ASN A 532 6.30 -2.55 -8.55
CA ASN A 532 7.65 -2.75 -9.08
C ASN A 532 8.42 -3.93 -8.46
N ASP A 533 8.09 -4.37 -7.24
CA ASP A 533 8.74 -5.57 -6.69
C ASP A 533 8.28 -6.89 -7.34
N CYS A 534 7.24 -6.81 -8.19
CA CYS A 534 6.66 -7.90 -8.98
C CYS A 534 6.03 -9.02 -8.14
N THR A 535 5.63 -8.73 -6.91
CA THR A 535 5.09 -9.74 -5.98
C THR A 535 3.69 -9.42 -5.49
N VAL A 536 3.00 -10.44 -4.96
CA VAL A 536 1.70 -10.32 -4.30
C VAL A 536 1.78 -11.00 -2.95
N MET A 537 1.47 -10.27 -1.89
CA MET A 537 1.43 -10.83 -0.54
C MET A 537 0.02 -11.16 -0.12
N LYS A 538 -0.15 -12.33 0.52
CA LYS A 538 -1.39 -12.80 1.16
C LYS A 538 -1.28 -12.64 2.67
N TRP A 539 -2.12 -11.81 3.23
CA TRP A 539 -2.22 -11.52 4.66
C TRP A 539 -3.42 -12.26 5.24
N GLU A 540 -3.22 -12.97 6.34
CA GLU A 540 -4.30 -13.54 7.13
C GLU A 540 -4.77 -12.54 8.17
N VAL A 541 -6.09 -12.35 8.21
CA VAL A 541 -6.80 -11.37 9.03
C VAL A 541 -7.11 -11.99 10.39
N ASN A 542 -6.64 -11.34 11.46
CA ASN A 542 -6.99 -11.68 12.83
C ASN A 542 -7.74 -10.51 13.49
N LEU A 543 -9.07 -10.56 13.44
CA LEU A 543 -9.94 -9.52 13.98
C LEU A 543 -9.84 -9.41 15.51
N ASN A 544 -9.68 -10.54 16.21
CA ASN A 544 -9.58 -10.57 17.67
C ASN A 544 -8.36 -9.79 18.20
N ALA A 545 -7.25 -9.82 17.47
CA ALA A 545 -6.06 -9.06 17.84
C ALA A 545 -6.28 -7.54 17.69
N LEU A 546 -7.04 -7.11 16.68
CA LEU A 546 -7.39 -5.71 16.49
C LEU A 546 -8.38 -5.23 17.55
N ASP A 547 -9.38 -6.06 17.86
CA ASP A 547 -10.35 -5.76 18.93
C ASP A 547 -9.65 -5.64 20.29
N ALA A 548 -8.72 -6.55 20.60
CA ALA A 548 -7.93 -6.49 21.82
C ALA A 548 -7.08 -5.20 21.89
N ALA A 549 -6.46 -4.80 20.77
CA ALA A 549 -5.70 -3.55 20.69
C ALA A 549 -6.60 -2.33 20.90
N ALA A 550 -7.81 -2.34 20.34
CA ALA A 550 -8.80 -1.27 20.53
C ALA A 550 -9.26 -1.18 21.99
N SER A 551 -9.55 -2.30 22.64
CA SER A 551 -9.95 -2.34 24.05
C SER A 551 -8.82 -1.88 25.00
N LEU A 552 -7.57 -2.20 24.70
CA LEU A 552 -6.41 -1.73 25.48
C LEU A 552 -6.16 -0.22 25.33
N GLY A 553 -6.58 0.38 24.22
CA GLY A 553 -6.51 1.82 23.96
C GLY A 553 -7.47 2.67 24.79
N GLY A 554 -8.35 2.05 25.57
CA GLY A 554 -9.36 2.74 26.38
C GLY A 554 -10.66 3.00 25.64
N GLU A 555 -11.71 3.24 26.42
CA GLU A 555 -13.07 3.49 25.92
C GLU A 555 -13.42 4.98 25.96
N ASP A 556 -14.47 5.35 25.23
CA ASP A 556 -15.04 6.69 25.15
C ASP A 556 -14.05 7.81 24.77
N LEU A 557 -13.66 8.65 25.72
CA LEU A 557 -12.85 9.86 25.50
C LEU A 557 -11.36 9.61 25.70
N ILE A 558 -10.98 8.50 26.33
CA ILE A 558 -9.58 8.19 26.66
C ILE A 558 -8.68 8.24 25.41
N PRO A 559 -9.04 7.58 24.29
CA PRO A 559 -8.22 7.62 23.06
C PRO A 559 -8.05 9.02 22.47
N PHE A 560 -9.01 9.90 22.72
CA PHE A 560 -9.05 11.25 22.16
C PHE A 560 -8.19 12.21 22.97
N TYR A 561 -8.09 12.03 24.28
CA TYR A 561 -7.21 12.84 25.13
C TYR A 561 -5.73 12.67 24.79
N ASP A 562 -5.31 11.46 24.44
CA ASP A 562 -3.93 11.18 24.02
C ASP A 562 -3.57 11.84 22.68
N LEU A 563 -4.58 12.21 21.89
CA LEU A 563 -4.37 12.96 20.66
C LEU A 563 -4.24 14.46 20.91
N LEU A 564 -4.70 15.01 22.04
CA LEU A 564 -4.53 16.43 22.34
C LEU A 564 -3.05 16.80 22.48
N ASP A 565 -2.71 18.05 22.18
CA ASP A 565 -1.32 18.51 22.30
C ASP A 565 -0.88 18.45 23.77
N GLY A 566 0.20 17.72 24.05
CA GLY A 566 0.65 17.41 25.42
C GLY A 566 0.03 16.16 26.04
N GLY A 567 -0.94 15.52 25.37
CA GLY A 567 -1.61 14.31 25.83
C GLY A 567 -2.41 14.51 27.13
N ARG A 568 -2.73 13.41 27.81
CA ARG A 568 -3.50 13.43 29.07
C ARG A 568 -2.86 14.26 30.19
N GLU A 569 -1.54 14.36 30.21
CA GLU A 569 -0.76 15.09 31.24
C GLU A 569 -0.34 16.51 30.80
N GLY A 570 -0.77 16.96 29.61
CA GLY A 570 -0.41 18.27 29.06
C GLY A 570 -1.07 19.45 29.78
N GLU A 571 -0.42 20.62 29.75
CA GLU A 571 -0.92 21.87 30.34
C GLU A 571 -2.31 22.26 29.80
N PHE A 572 -2.61 21.95 28.53
CA PHE A 572 -3.92 22.19 27.90
C PHE A 572 -5.10 21.41 28.54
N PHE A 573 -4.85 20.29 29.23
CA PHE A 573 -5.91 19.39 29.74
C PHE A 573 -5.75 19.01 31.22
N ARG A 574 -4.79 19.60 31.94
CA ARG A 574 -4.33 19.16 33.27
C ARG A 574 -5.47 18.78 34.24
N LEU A 575 -5.69 17.47 34.41
CA LEU A 575 -6.38 16.87 35.57
C LEU A 575 -5.32 16.55 36.63
N ALA A 576 -4.91 17.56 37.40
CA ALA A 576 -3.96 17.35 38.49
C ALA A 576 -4.62 16.57 39.63
N PHE A 577 -4.43 15.25 39.67
CA PHE A 577 -4.58 14.42 40.87
C PHE A 577 -3.39 14.66 41.80
N ASN A 578 -3.20 15.90 42.28
CA ASN A 578 -2.36 16.17 43.43
C ASN A 578 -2.95 17.34 44.21
N SER A 579 -3.38 17.01 45.43
CA SER A 579 -3.84 17.94 46.45
C SER A 579 -2.91 19.15 46.57
N ASN A 580 -3.51 20.34 46.43
CA ASN A 580 -2.99 21.66 46.79
C ASN A 580 -2.24 22.45 45.68
N LEU A 581 -2.92 22.79 44.58
CA LEU A 581 -2.99 24.15 44.01
C LEU A 581 -3.99 24.14 42.83
N ILE A 582 -4.68 25.25 42.61
CA ILE A 582 -5.74 25.43 41.61
C ILE A 582 -5.11 25.48 40.20
N ASP A 583 -5.13 24.38 39.45
CA ASP A 583 -4.79 24.38 38.03
C ASP A 583 -6.04 23.95 37.24
N MET A 584 -6.64 24.92 36.53
CA MET A 584 -7.85 24.75 35.70
C MET A 584 -7.42 24.38 34.26
N PRO A 585 -8.04 23.39 33.61
CA PRO A 585 -7.73 23.05 32.22
C PRO A 585 -8.23 24.15 31.28
N GLU A 586 -7.34 24.75 30.48
CA GLU A 586 -7.62 25.90 29.59
C GLU A 586 -8.85 25.69 28.68
N LEU A 587 -9.14 24.44 28.31
CA LEU A 587 -10.31 24.08 27.50
C LEU A 587 -11.65 24.26 28.23
N GLU A 588 -11.72 23.93 29.52
CA GLU A 588 -12.93 24.17 30.32
C GLU A 588 -13.20 25.67 30.46
N ASP A 589 -12.15 26.47 30.61
CA ASP A 589 -12.25 27.93 30.68
C ASP A 589 -12.79 28.52 29.37
N TYR A 590 -12.38 28.00 28.20
CA TYR A 590 -12.99 28.40 26.93
C TYR A 590 -14.47 28.03 26.85
N PHE A 591 -14.87 26.87 27.38
CA PHE A 591 -16.27 26.46 27.46
C PHE A 591 -17.08 27.37 28.37
N TYR A 592 -16.56 27.69 29.56
CA TYR A 592 -17.17 28.65 30.47
C TYR A 592 -17.29 30.02 29.80
N TYR A 593 -16.24 30.51 29.15
CA TYR A 593 -16.27 31.79 28.46
C TYR A 593 -17.31 31.82 27.32
N ALA A 594 -17.40 30.76 26.51
CA ALA A 594 -18.41 30.64 25.47
C ALA A 594 -19.84 30.69 26.03
N GLN A 595 -20.09 30.03 27.18
CA GLN A 595 -21.36 30.15 27.88
C GLN A 595 -21.63 31.59 28.31
N LEU A 596 -20.67 32.23 28.98
CA LEU A 596 -20.80 33.62 29.42
C LEU A 596 -21.12 34.57 28.25
N ARG A 597 -20.51 34.33 27.09
CA ARG A 597 -20.73 35.13 25.87
C ARG A 597 -22.13 34.92 25.30
N SER A 598 -22.60 33.68 25.23
CA SER A 598 -23.95 33.36 24.72
C SER A 598 -25.10 33.95 25.55
N HIS A 599 -24.86 34.19 26.85
CA HIS A 599 -25.81 34.88 27.74
C HIS A 599 -25.73 36.42 27.64
N GLY A 600 -24.87 36.97 26.78
CA GLY A 600 -24.62 38.39 26.68
C GLY A 600 -23.59 38.87 27.70
N ILE A 601 -22.55 39.56 27.20
CA ILE A 601 -21.41 40.00 28.01
C ILE A 601 -21.83 41.04 29.07
N ASP A 602 -22.85 41.85 28.78
CA ASP A 602 -23.29 42.97 29.61
C ASP A 602 -24.53 42.68 30.49
N THR A 603 -24.83 41.40 30.75
CA THR A 603 -25.96 41.03 31.62
C THR A 603 -25.63 41.17 33.11
N LEU A 604 -26.59 41.71 33.87
CA LEU A 604 -26.54 41.83 35.34
C LEU A 604 -27.19 40.63 36.06
N GLU A 605 -27.75 39.68 35.31
CA GLU A 605 -28.41 38.50 35.85
C GLU A 605 -27.40 37.46 36.36
N THR A 606 -27.81 36.66 37.36
CA THR A 606 -27.00 35.55 37.86
C THR A 606 -26.82 34.50 36.77
N ARG A 607 -25.57 34.30 36.33
CA ARG A 607 -25.26 33.38 35.24
C ARG A 607 -25.31 31.94 35.72
N GLN A 608 -26.10 31.11 35.03
CA GLN A 608 -26.13 29.67 35.25
C GLN A 608 -25.08 29.02 34.36
N VAL A 609 -24.11 28.37 34.99
CA VAL A 609 -23.08 27.61 34.30
C VAL A 609 -23.60 26.20 34.03
N SER A 610 -23.40 25.70 32.82
CA SER A 610 -23.82 24.34 32.43
C SER A 610 -22.63 23.53 31.92
N THR A 611 -22.86 22.27 31.55
CA THR A 611 -21.84 21.44 30.87
C THR A 611 -21.89 21.55 29.34
N HIS A 612 -22.75 22.43 28.82
CA HIS A 612 -23.06 22.52 27.38
C HIS A 612 -22.88 23.94 26.84
N ILE A 613 -22.53 24.05 25.56
CA ILE A 613 -22.51 25.32 24.81
C ILE A 613 -23.48 25.24 23.62
N PRO A 614 -24.09 26.37 23.19
CA PRO A 614 -24.87 26.39 21.96
C PRO A 614 -23.98 26.17 20.73
N LEU A 615 -24.53 25.60 19.65
CA LEU A 615 -23.73 25.26 18.45
C LEU A 615 -23.07 26.48 17.79
N GLU A 616 -23.66 27.66 17.94
CA GLU A 616 -23.13 28.94 17.41
C GLU A 616 -21.76 29.31 18.01
N GLU A 617 -21.43 28.77 19.18
CA GLU A 617 -20.17 29.02 19.86
C GLU A 617 -19.03 28.10 19.38
N ILE A 618 -19.34 26.99 18.68
CA ILE A 618 -18.35 26.02 18.19
C ILE A 618 -17.21 26.70 17.41
N PRO A 619 -17.46 27.59 16.42
CA PRO A 619 -16.38 28.23 15.67
C PRO A 619 -15.46 29.09 16.54
N SER A 620 -16.01 29.68 17.61
CA SER A 620 -15.25 30.56 18.49
C SER A 620 -14.33 29.76 19.40
N VAL A 621 -14.82 28.66 19.98
CA VAL A 621 -14.00 27.76 20.78
C VAL A 621 -12.92 27.09 19.92
N MET A 622 -13.24 26.69 18.69
CA MET A 622 -12.26 26.11 17.75
C MET A 622 -11.09 27.06 17.46
N ARG A 623 -11.40 28.34 17.24
CA ARG A 623 -10.39 29.39 17.00
C ARG A 623 -9.56 29.70 18.24
N ALA A 624 -10.19 29.71 19.42
CA ALA A 624 -9.48 29.85 20.69
C ALA A 624 -8.47 28.71 20.89
N MET A 625 -8.82 27.50 20.46
CA MET A 625 -7.95 26.32 20.41
C MET A 625 -6.89 26.36 19.30
N GLY A 626 -6.77 27.46 18.55
CA GLY A 626 -5.78 27.63 17.48
C GLY A 626 -6.16 27.00 16.14
N PHE A 627 -7.37 26.44 16.00
CA PHE A 627 -7.89 25.92 14.74
C PHE A 627 -8.85 26.91 14.07
N TYR A 628 -8.49 27.35 12.86
CA TYR A 628 -9.28 28.31 12.09
C TYR A 628 -9.99 27.60 10.91
N PRO A 629 -11.21 27.07 11.13
CA PRO A 629 -11.97 26.41 10.07
C PRO A 629 -12.47 27.42 9.01
N SER A 630 -12.66 26.96 7.78
CA SER A 630 -13.39 27.70 6.73
C SER A 630 -14.90 27.66 7.02
N GLU A 631 -15.68 28.55 6.40
CA GLU A 631 -17.15 28.58 6.56
C GLU A 631 -17.79 27.22 6.20
N GLU A 632 -17.35 26.57 5.13
CA GLU A 632 -17.82 25.23 4.75
C GLU A 632 -17.54 24.18 5.85
N LYS A 633 -16.36 24.26 6.49
CA LYS A 633 -16.05 23.36 7.61
C LYS A 633 -16.89 23.68 8.85
N ILE A 634 -17.18 24.96 9.10
CA ILE A 634 -18.07 25.37 10.18
C ILE A 634 -19.46 24.80 9.94
N GLU A 635 -19.99 24.90 8.72
CA GLU A 635 -21.27 24.31 8.33
C GLU A 635 -21.27 22.78 8.50
N ASP A 636 -20.23 22.09 8.01
CA ASP A 636 -20.07 20.64 8.20
C ASP A 636 -20.09 20.24 9.68
N MET A 637 -19.35 20.97 10.54
CA MET A 637 -19.27 20.71 11.97
C MET A 637 -20.61 20.94 12.67
N ILE A 638 -21.29 22.04 12.35
CA ILE A 638 -22.60 22.36 12.92
C ILE A 638 -23.62 21.31 12.47
N ASN A 639 -23.62 20.92 11.18
CA ASN A 639 -24.53 19.91 10.64
C ASN A 639 -24.28 18.52 11.23
N GLU A 640 -23.02 18.13 11.42
CA GLU A 640 -22.64 16.87 12.06
C GLU A 640 -23.26 16.74 13.45
N VAL A 641 -23.17 17.80 14.26
CA VAL A 641 -23.74 17.81 15.62
C VAL A 641 -25.25 17.97 15.59
N LYS A 642 -25.77 18.91 14.80
CA LYS A 642 -27.20 19.23 14.73
C LYS A 642 -28.07 18.04 14.35
N PHE A 643 -27.56 17.18 13.46
CA PHE A 643 -28.28 16.02 12.94
C PHE A 643 -27.80 14.69 13.52
N SER A 644 -26.98 14.68 14.57
CA SER A 644 -26.40 13.45 15.15
C SER A 644 -27.47 12.44 15.60
N GLU A 645 -28.57 12.93 16.18
CA GLU A 645 -29.66 12.11 16.73
C GLU A 645 -30.96 12.22 15.92
N TYR A 646 -30.99 13.08 14.90
CA TYR A 646 -32.21 13.46 14.18
C TYR A 646 -32.94 12.27 13.56
N VAL A 647 -32.21 11.27 13.10
CA VAL A 647 -32.82 10.12 12.43
C VAL A 647 -33.52 9.20 13.43
N ASP A 648 -33.01 9.12 14.65
CA ASP A 648 -33.54 8.23 15.69
C ASP A 648 -34.60 8.93 16.56
N THR A 649 -34.42 10.23 16.84
CA THR A 649 -35.31 11.00 17.72
C THR A 649 -36.28 11.92 16.97
N GLY A 650 -35.97 12.30 15.73
CA GLY A 650 -36.68 13.34 14.99
C GLY A 650 -36.38 14.77 15.45
N GLU A 651 -35.56 14.95 16.49
CA GLU A 651 -35.23 16.23 17.08
C GLU A 651 -33.83 16.72 16.66
N GLN A 652 -33.66 18.03 16.54
CA GLN A 652 -32.37 18.63 16.23
C GLN A 652 -31.61 18.95 17.52
N VAL A 653 -30.34 18.55 17.58
CA VAL A 653 -29.47 18.91 18.69
C VAL A 653 -29.08 20.38 18.56
N THR A 654 -29.22 21.14 19.65
CA THR A 654 -28.96 22.60 19.68
C THR A 654 -27.79 22.98 20.58
N LYS A 655 -27.29 22.04 21.38
CA LYS A 655 -26.21 22.24 22.34
C LYS A 655 -25.24 21.06 22.31
N ILE A 656 -23.97 21.31 22.58
CA ILE A 656 -22.91 20.29 22.61
C ILE A 656 -22.21 20.30 23.97
N ASN A 657 -21.89 19.11 24.50
CA ASN A 657 -21.10 18.97 25.73
C ASN A 657 -19.59 19.01 25.42
N LEU A 658 -18.78 19.12 26.47
CA LEU A 658 -17.32 19.18 26.34
C LEU A 658 -16.71 17.94 25.67
N GLY A 659 -17.16 16.73 26.03
CA GLY A 659 -16.61 15.49 25.50
C GLY A 659 -16.84 15.33 23.99
N ASP A 660 -18.07 15.60 23.54
CA ASP A 660 -18.42 15.53 22.12
C ASP A 660 -17.73 16.65 21.32
N PHE A 661 -17.53 17.82 21.94
CA PHE A 661 -16.72 18.88 21.32
C PHE A 661 -15.26 18.45 21.14
N ILE A 662 -14.65 17.74 22.09
CA ILE A 662 -13.28 17.24 21.97
C ILE A 662 -13.17 16.26 20.79
N LYS A 663 -14.12 15.34 20.66
CA LYS A 663 -14.19 14.43 19.51
C LYS A 663 -14.33 15.21 18.21
N LEU A 664 -15.23 16.19 18.15
CA LEU A 664 -15.41 17.07 16.99
C LEU A 664 -14.14 17.83 16.63
N TYR A 665 -13.45 18.41 17.63
CA TYR A 665 -12.20 19.15 17.45
C TYR A 665 -11.11 18.27 16.84
N ILE A 666 -10.86 17.10 17.41
CA ILE A 666 -9.81 16.17 16.94
C ILE A 666 -10.10 15.68 15.53
N ASN A 667 -11.37 15.39 15.25
CA ASN A 667 -11.80 14.90 13.96
C ASN A 667 -11.75 15.95 12.85
N HIS A 668 -11.99 17.23 13.14
CA HIS A 668 -11.98 18.32 12.14
C HIS A 668 -10.64 19.04 11.99
N ARG A 669 -9.83 19.10 13.05
CA ARG A 669 -8.51 19.75 12.99
C ARG A 669 -7.55 18.98 12.06
N PRO A 670 -6.51 19.62 11.51
CA PRO A 670 -5.51 18.95 10.69
C PRO A 670 -4.86 17.77 11.43
N ALA A 671 -4.62 16.64 10.74
CA ALA A 671 -4.00 15.46 11.34
C ALA A 671 -2.55 15.73 11.82
N PHE A 672 -1.86 16.66 11.17
CA PHE A 672 -0.52 17.10 11.52
C PHE A 672 -0.48 18.62 11.65
N GLY A 673 0.35 19.11 12.56
CA GLY A 673 0.60 20.54 12.76
C GLY A 673 1.15 21.26 11.51
N LEU A 674 1.22 22.58 11.60
CA LEU A 674 1.75 23.41 10.52
C LEU A 674 3.27 23.22 10.39
N SER A 675 3.73 22.71 9.25
CA SER A 675 5.16 22.66 8.94
C SER A 675 5.68 24.04 8.55
N MET A 676 6.93 24.37 8.92
CA MET A 676 7.60 25.62 8.49
C MET A 676 7.57 25.82 6.96
N LYS A 677 7.71 24.75 6.18
CA LYS A 677 7.59 24.80 4.71
C LYS A 677 6.24 25.33 4.22
N ARG A 678 5.14 24.98 4.91
CA ARG A 678 3.79 25.47 4.58
C ARG A 678 3.64 26.94 4.92
N ILE A 679 4.20 27.36 6.06
CA ILE A 679 4.22 28.77 6.47
C ILE A 679 5.01 29.59 5.44
N GLN A 680 6.23 29.16 5.10
CA GLN A 680 7.06 29.79 4.06
C GLN A 680 6.34 29.89 2.72
N ARG A 681 5.66 28.82 2.27
CA ARG A 681 4.81 28.89 1.06
C ARG A 681 3.68 29.90 1.18
N ALA A 682 3.02 29.99 2.33
CA ALA A 682 1.97 30.98 2.54
C ALA A 682 2.55 32.40 2.43
N PHE A 683 3.72 32.67 3.02
CA PHE A 683 4.43 33.94 2.86
C PHE A 683 4.88 34.20 1.42
N GLN A 684 5.29 33.18 0.67
CA GLN A 684 5.62 33.32 -0.75
C GLN A 684 4.41 33.72 -1.60
N VAL A 685 3.21 33.27 -1.22
CA VAL A 685 1.95 33.58 -1.92
C VAL A 685 1.38 34.93 -1.51
N LEU A 686 1.48 35.29 -0.24
CA LEU A 686 0.92 36.54 0.30
C LEU A 686 1.88 37.73 0.17
N GLY A 687 3.19 37.47 0.13
CA GLY A 687 4.23 38.50 0.07
C GLY A 687 4.45 39.05 -1.33
N TYR A 688 4.96 40.28 -1.39
CA TYR A 688 5.42 40.95 -2.60
C TYR A 688 6.94 40.89 -2.70
N ASP A 689 7.48 41.11 -3.90
CA ASP A 689 8.92 41.11 -4.12
C ASP A 689 9.51 42.45 -3.64
N ASN A 690 10.56 42.39 -2.82
CA ASN A 690 11.37 43.56 -2.48
C ASN A 690 12.34 43.91 -3.64
N GLU A 691 13.10 45.00 -3.49
CA GLU A 691 14.11 45.42 -4.47
C GLU A 691 15.21 44.39 -4.74
N ASN A 692 15.41 43.44 -3.82
CA ASN A 692 16.38 42.34 -3.94
C ASN A 692 15.75 41.05 -4.52
N GLY A 693 14.44 41.04 -4.81
CA GLY A 693 13.70 39.87 -5.30
C GLY A 693 13.27 38.88 -4.21
N ASP A 694 13.40 39.21 -2.93
CA ASP A 694 12.89 38.39 -1.83
C ASP A 694 11.41 38.66 -1.59
N LYS A 695 10.65 37.61 -1.26
CA LYS A 695 9.24 37.71 -0.84
C LYS A 695 9.14 38.26 0.58
N VAL A 696 8.61 39.48 0.72
CA VAL A 696 8.37 40.14 2.01
C VAL A 696 6.91 40.57 2.13
N ILE A 697 6.44 40.74 3.37
CA ILE A 697 5.13 41.32 3.64
C ILE A 697 5.28 42.34 4.75
N ASP A 698 4.73 43.55 4.54
CA ASP A 698 4.73 44.56 5.59
C ASP A 698 3.91 44.08 6.78
N ARG A 699 4.34 44.44 7.99
CA ARG A 699 3.65 44.05 9.22
C ARG A 699 2.24 44.62 9.28
N GLY A 700 2.03 45.85 8.83
CA GLY A 700 0.72 46.48 8.78
C GLY A 700 -0.21 45.74 7.83
N ASP A 701 0.27 45.40 6.64
CA ASP A 701 -0.48 44.64 5.64
C ASP A 701 -0.80 43.22 6.11
N LEU A 702 0.15 42.55 6.76
CA LEU A 702 -0.08 41.23 7.36
C LEU A 702 -1.15 41.30 8.45
N LEU A 703 -1.07 42.28 9.34
CA LEU A 703 -2.08 42.50 10.38
C LEU A 703 -3.44 42.84 9.77
N LEU A 704 -3.47 43.65 8.70
CA LEU A 704 -4.69 43.98 7.99
C LEU A 704 -5.26 42.76 7.26
N LEU A 705 -4.46 41.88 6.68
CA LEU A 705 -4.92 40.63 6.08
C LEU A 705 -5.49 39.67 7.12
N LEU A 706 -4.81 39.54 8.27
CA LEU A 706 -5.29 38.74 9.40
C LEU A 706 -6.60 39.32 9.96
N GLN A 707 -6.69 40.64 10.12
CA GLN A 707 -7.89 41.32 10.59
C GLN A 707 -9.01 41.29 9.56
N CYS A 708 -8.76 41.61 8.28
CA CYS A 708 -9.77 41.66 7.22
C CYS A 708 -10.39 40.29 6.94
N ARG A 709 -9.59 39.22 6.95
CA ARG A 709 -10.12 37.85 6.79
C ARG A 709 -10.76 37.27 8.05
N VAL A 710 -10.45 37.81 9.23
CA VAL A 710 -11.18 37.54 10.49
C VAL A 710 -12.44 38.44 10.61
N SER A 711 -12.45 39.60 9.96
CA SER A 711 -13.48 40.65 10.12
C SER A 711 -14.70 40.55 9.20
N LEU A 712 -14.90 39.42 8.51
CA LEU A 712 -16.24 39.05 8.08
C LEU A 712 -17.09 38.50 9.24
N GLN A 713 -16.53 38.38 10.45
CA GLN A 713 -17.27 38.11 11.67
C GLN A 713 -16.97 39.19 12.72
N LYS A 714 -17.89 40.15 12.85
CA LYS A 714 -17.88 41.21 13.87
C LYS A 714 -17.93 40.60 15.27
N SER A 715 -16.80 40.62 15.99
CA SER A 715 -16.69 40.89 17.45
C SER A 715 -15.34 40.42 18.01
N PHE A 716 -14.24 41.06 17.58
CA PHE A 716 -12.89 40.77 18.09
C PHE A 716 -12.10 42.05 18.44
N GLY A 717 -12.79 43.06 18.95
CA GLY A 717 -12.15 44.23 19.55
C GLY A 717 -12.22 44.14 21.06
N LEU A 718 -11.24 43.51 21.73
CA LEU A 718 -10.80 43.91 23.09
C LEU A 718 -9.65 43.09 23.74
N PHE A 719 -9.08 42.05 23.13
CA PHE A 719 -8.07 41.22 23.82
C PHE A 719 -6.60 41.38 23.39
N LEU A 720 -6.25 42.44 22.63
CA LEU A 720 -4.84 42.73 22.29
C LEU A 720 -4.23 43.91 23.05
N THR A 721 -4.93 44.51 24.02
CA THR A 721 -4.44 45.76 24.65
C THR A 721 -3.88 45.64 26.06
N HIS A 722 -3.97 44.51 26.77
CA HIS A 722 -3.34 44.42 28.09
C HIS A 722 -2.90 43.00 28.47
N GLN A 723 -1.71 42.61 28.03
CA GLN A 723 -0.65 42.05 28.89
C GLN A 723 0.66 41.93 28.09
N SER A 724 1.77 42.17 28.79
CA SER A 724 3.11 42.49 28.31
C SER A 724 3.81 41.43 27.43
N PRO A 725 4.82 41.84 26.64
CA PRO A 725 5.35 41.11 25.50
C PRO A 725 6.48 40.16 25.90
N ASN A 726 6.37 38.88 25.55
CA ASN A 726 7.51 37.96 25.45
C ASN A 726 7.11 36.77 24.57
N LEU A 727 6.92 37.01 23.28
CA LEU A 727 7.05 35.99 22.25
C LEU A 727 8.20 36.43 21.36
N ALA A 728 9.38 35.91 21.68
CA ALA A 728 10.56 35.99 20.84
C ALA A 728 10.26 35.26 19.53
N ILE A 729 9.84 36.03 18.52
CA ILE A 729 9.96 35.63 17.13
C ILE A 729 11.45 35.74 16.83
N ALA A 730 12.16 34.62 16.91
CA ALA A 730 13.52 34.53 16.42
C ALA A 730 13.50 34.63 14.89
N SER A 731 14.27 35.60 14.42
CA SER A 731 14.61 35.95 13.04
C SER A 731 14.94 34.78 12.13
#